data_AF-A0A2V6WDA7-F1
#
_entry.id   AF-A0A2V6WDA7-F1
#
_cell.length_a   1.000
_cell.length_b   1.000
_cell.length_c   1.000
_cell.angle_alpha   90.00
_cell.angle_beta   90.00
_cell.angle_gamma   90.00
#
_symmetry.space_group_name_H-M   'P 1'
#
loop_
_entity.id
_entity.type
_entity.pdbx_description
1 polymer ?
#
loop_
_entity_poly.entity_id
_entity_poly.type
_entity_poly.pdbx_seq_one_letter_code
_entity_poly.pdbx_strand_id
1 'polypeptide(L)'
;MSRLLAVVIVIVWTAVVPAHGAQASQERVLDGFDDIAPWAAIGSDDVQASVHHAHGVHGPALRLDFDFAGTAGYAIARRELPLVLPENYEISFWIRADAAVNTFQLKLVDASGDNVWWFNRPNIELPPAWQLVRIKKRHIHFAWGPTSDRTLRQAAALEFVVAAGRGGGHGSVYVSGLVLRELPAETAPPPPAAHASSALPGATASLAIDGSTATAWKSDGATGRAQTLTVDFQRLRELGGLIVRWLPNAHASRYDVELSDDGAQWRTVRKVLHGRGGPDVVWLPEAEARFVRLVLHAGPAPAYGVTELEIKDAWFGTSPNAAFEALAREAPRGTYPRGMSGEQTAWTVVGIDAGADSGLLSADGALEVSRRGFSIEPFVVTDSRVVSWADVDTRPFLLDGSLPIPGVTWRHPSWELRVTAFASGSREVSRLVARYELKNLTREATTVQLVLAVRPFQVNPPVQSLNILGGASAIRDIAWDGEGLSVNSDRVVYPLRAPERVVAFPFDAGPLPRLLGAPDWSGPARVHDEVGWASAAMAYRLTLEPGATATVGVVVPLTGSKARPDVTGEPGTWMDREQAAVAGAWRERLDRVSIEVPAAGQPVVSTLRTALAHVLVTRDGPVLRPGVRSYARSWIRDGAMMAESLLRLGHPDVAADYLRWYVHHLFSSGKVPCCVDERGRDPVPEHDSPGELVFLAAETYRYTGDRRLLEDVWPHVERSMAYLESLRQSERTAKNLTPANRAFYGLLPPSISHEGYAAKPMHSYWDDFWALKGYTGAVAIASALGRHDAARRFAAAGDEFREDLAASLRHAILAHGITYLPGAAELGDFDPTSSTIAISPRGELHRLPAELVLATFDRYWREFTDRRDGRKAWYDYTPYEIRNVGTFVRLGWRERAHELLAFFLDGRRPPAWNQWPEVVHRDPREPRFVGDMPHGWIASDYIRAALDLFVYERERDNALVLAGGVPAGWLEGPGVTVRDLRTPFGRVSYSLKRDGSHMVLQVAGDARPPGGFVFAWPGAERRFHELPATVVVDGSR
;
A
#
# COMPACT_ATOMS: atom_id res chain seq x y z
N MET A 1 19.25 -30.30 -96.15
CA MET A 1 18.25 -31.22 -96.75
C MET A 1 16.94 -31.05 -95.99
N SER A 2 15.92 -30.60 -96.74
CA SER A 2 14.46 -30.70 -96.54
C SER A 2 13.77 -30.29 -95.21
N ARG A 3 13.20 -29.06 -95.23
CA ARG A 3 11.80 -28.62 -94.94
C ARG A 3 11.17 -28.99 -93.56
N LEU A 4 10.27 -28.24 -92.91
CA LEU A 4 9.15 -27.39 -93.36
C LEU A 4 8.50 -26.66 -92.14
N LEU A 5 8.05 -25.41 -92.36
CA LEU A 5 6.97 -24.60 -91.74
C LEU A 5 6.81 -24.33 -90.23
N ALA A 6 6.51 -23.06 -89.98
CA ALA A 6 6.01 -22.45 -88.74
C ALA A 6 4.47 -22.50 -88.62
N VAL A 7 3.97 -22.55 -87.38
CA VAL A 7 2.60 -22.17 -86.98
C VAL A 7 2.64 -21.49 -85.59
N VAL A 8 1.90 -20.39 -85.49
CA VAL A 8 1.67 -19.55 -84.30
C VAL A 8 0.68 -20.22 -83.33
N ILE A 9 0.93 -20.17 -82.01
CA ILE A 9 -0.04 -20.51 -80.96
C ILE A 9 -0.14 -19.36 -79.95
N VAL A 10 -1.38 -18.94 -79.74
CA VAL A 10 -1.87 -17.94 -78.77
C VAL A 10 -1.77 -18.50 -77.34
N ILE A 11 -1.13 -17.77 -76.43
CA ILE A 11 -1.10 -18.09 -74.98
C ILE A 11 -2.17 -17.24 -74.29
N VAL A 12 -3.21 -17.90 -73.77
CA VAL A 12 -4.20 -17.35 -72.85
C VAL A 12 -3.61 -17.42 -71.44
N TRP A 13 -3.46 -16.26 -70.79
CA TRP A 13 -3.13 -16.15 -69.37
C TRP A 13 -4.39 -16.36 -68.53
N THR A 14 -4.47 -17.48 -67.80
CA THR A 14 -5.36 -17.63 -66.65
C THR A 14 -4.58 -17.33 -65.37
N ALA A 15 -4.84 -16.18 -64.77
CA ALA A 15 -4.32 -15.81 -63.47
C ALA A 15 -4.95 -16.71 -62.40
N VAL A 16 -4.17 -17.64 -61.85
CA VAL A 16 -4.49 -18.32 -60.60
C VAL A 16 -4.24 -17.32 -59.48
N VAL A 17 -5.32 -16.82 -58.87
CA VAL A 17 -5.25 -16.07 -57.61
C VAL A 17 -4.80 -17.07 -56.52
N PRO A 18 -3.67 -16.85 -55.81
CA PRO A 18 -3.38 -17.64 -54.64
C PRO A 18 -4.33 -17.20 -53.54
N ALA A 19 -5.27 -18.08 -53.17
CA ALA A 19 -5.97 -18.00 -51.91
C ALA A 19 -4.91 -17.93 -50.81
N HIS A 20 -4.85 -16.81 -50.08
CA HIS A 20 -4.06 -16.73 -48.86
C HIS A 20 -4.70 -17.69 -47.86
N GLY A 21 -4.15 -18.90 -47.76
CA GLY A 21 -4.50 -19.84 -46.71
C GLY A 21 -4.20 -19.18 -45.37
N ALA A 22 -5.25 -18.92 -44.60
CA ALA A 22 -5.11 -18.71 -43.16
C ALA A 22 -4.32 -19.90 -42.60
N GLN A 23 -3.12 -19.65 -42.11
CA GLN A 23 -2.34 -20.64 -41.40
C GLN A 23 -3.17 -21.04 -40.17
N ALA A 24 -3.78 -22.23 -40.23
CA ALA A 24 -4.67 -22.71 -39.18
C ALA A 24 -3.88 -22.78 -37.88
N SER A 25 -4.26 -21.95 -36.89
CA SER A 25 -3.72 -22.02 -35.53
C SER A 25 -3.91 -23.45 -35.01
N GLN A 26 -2.83 -24.13 -34.63
CA GLN A 26 -2.94 -25.46 -34.02
C GLN A 26 -3.59 -25.32 -32.64
N GLU A 27 -4.83 -25.78 -32.54
CA GLU A 27 -5.56 -25.88 -31.29
C GLU A 27 -5.26 -27.24 -30.63
N ARG A 28 -4.75 -27.22 -29.40
CA ARG A 28 -4.49 -28.41 -28.59
C ARG A 28 -5.42 -28.42 -27.39
N VAL A 29 -6.32 -29.40 -27.34
CA VAL A 29 -7.12 -29.68 -26.14
C VAL A 29 -6.18 -30.17 -25.05
N LEU A 30 -6.11 -29.44 -23.93
CA LEU A 30 -5.32 -29.83 -22.77
C LEU A 30 -6.12 -30.73 -21.83
N ASP A 31 -7.42 -30.44 -21.67
CA ASP A 31 -8.35 -31.26 -20.88
C ASP A 31 -9.81 -31.01 -21.29
N GLY A 32 -10.54 -32.09 -21.61
CA GLY A 32 -11.99 -32.09 -21.83
C GLY A 32 -12.80 -32.29 -20.54
N PHE A 33 -12.13 -32.68 -19.45
CA PHE A 33 -12.71 -33.04 -18.14
C PHE A 33 -13.58 -34.31 -18.14
N ASP A 34 -13.35 -35.21 -19.12
CA ASP A 34 -13.98 -36.53 -19.17
C ASP A 34 -13.58 -37.44 -18.00
N ASP A 35 -12.34 -37.27 -17.50
CA ASP A 35 -11.82 -37.89 -16.28
C ASP A 35 -11.22 -36.81 -15.38
N ILE A 36 -11.77 -36.65 -14.18
CA ILE A 36 -11.27 -35.69 -13.19
C ILE A 36 -10.35 -36.32 -12.15
N ALA A 37 -10.11 -37.63 -12.16
CA ALA A 37 -9.23 -38.30 -11.19
C ALA A 37 -7.80 -37.70 -11.12
N PRO A 38 -7.23 -37.14 -12.21
CA PRO A 38 -5.94 -36.44 -12.14
C PRO A 38 -5.97 -35.08 -11.43
N TRP A 39 -7.14 -34.55 -11.07
CA TRP A 39 -7.30 -33.27 -10.39
C TRP A 39 -7.37 -33.47 -8.87
N ALA A 40 -6.48 -32.82 -8.14
CA ALA A 40 -6.48 -32.79 -6.68
C ALA A 40 -7.10 -31.50 -6.16
N ALA A 41 -8.01 -31.62 -5.19
CA ALA A 41 -8.51 -30.48 -4.43
C ALA A 41 -7.57 -30.19 -3.24
N ILE A 42 -7.18 -28.93 -3.07
CA ILE A 42 -6.32 -28.49 -1.97
C ILE A 42 -6.93 -27.24 -1.34
N GLY A 43 -7.16 -27.25 -0.03
CA GLY A 43 -7.55 -26.08 0.76
C GLY A 43 -6.41 -25.61 1.65
N SER A 44 -6.30 -24.30 1.86
CA SER A 44 -5.46 -23.74 2.93
C SER A 44 -6.03 -24.05 4.32
N ASP A 45 -5.38 -23.62 5.40
CA ASP A 45 -5.85 -23.82 6.79
C ASP A 45 -7.35 -23.48 6.95
N ASP A 46 -8.10 -24.39 7.59
CA ASP A 46 -9.56 -24.34 7.79
C ASP A 46 -10.45 -24.24 6.52
N VAL A 47 -9.87 -24.23 5.31
CA VAL A 47 -10.63 -24.19 4.04
C VAL A 47 -10.98 -25.60 3.59
N GLN A 48 -12.26 -25.81 3.28
CA GLN A 48 -12.74 -27.05 2.66
C GLN A 48 -12.68 -26.90 1.14
N ALA A 49 -12.15 -27.91 0.45
CA ALA A 49 -12.09 -27.95 -1.01
C ALA A 49 -12.37 -29.37 -1.52
N SER A 50 -13.15 -29.50 -2.60
CA SER A 50 -13.39 -30.78 -3.27
C SER A 50 -13.63 -30.59 -4.76
N VAL A 51 -13.30 -31.61 -5.57
CA VAL A 51 -13.53 -31.61 -7.02
C VAL A 51 -14.54 -32.68 -7.42
N HIS A 52 -15.44 -32.33 -8.34
CA HIS A 52 -16.54 -33.19 -8.80
C HIS A 52 -16.76 -33.06 -10.31
N HIS A 53 -17.42 -34.05 -10.91
CA HIS A 53 -17.89 -33.96 -12.29
C HIS A 53 -19.12 -33.04 -12.36
N ALA A 54 -19.22 -32.28 -13.45
CA ALA A 54 -20.38 -31.46 -13.77
C ALA A 54 -20.65 -31.42 -15.29
N HIS A 55 -21.78 -30.84 -15.69
CA HIS A 55 -22.11 -30.60 -17.09
C HIS A 55 -21.56 -29.24 -17.55
N GLY A 56 -20.78 -29.24 -18.63
CA GLY A 56 -20.19 -28.08 -19.28
C GLY A 56 -20.93 -27.64 -20.55
N VAL A 57 -20.34 -26.68 -21.27
CA VAL A 57 -20.94 -26.09 -22.49
C VAL A 57 -20.98 -27.06 -23.67
N HIS A 58 -19.93 -27.87 -23.83
CA HIS A 58 -19.74 -28.79 -24.97
C HIS A 58 -19.39 -30.22 -24.54
N GLY A 59 -19.66 -30.59 -23.28
CA GLY A 59 -19.24 -31.87 -22.70
C GLY A 59 -19.17 -31.82 -21.18
N PRO A 60 -18.35 -32.68 -20.54
CA PRO A 60 -18.09 -32.61 -19.11
C PRO A 60 -17.40 -31.31 -18.66
N ALA A 61 -17.44 -31.08 -17.35
CA ALA A 61 -16.78 -29.97 -16.67
C ALA A 61 -16.22 -30.43 -15.32
N LEU A 62 -15.15 -29.76 -14.89
CA LEU A 62 -14.65 -29.83 -13.52
C LEU A 62 -15.42 -28.84 -12.65
N ARG A 63 -15.93 -29.28 -11.50
CA ARG A 63 -16.50 -28.43 -10.45
C ARG A 63 -15.57 -28.43 -9.25
N LEU A 64 -15.08 -27.26 -8.86
CA LEU A 64 -14.37 -27.02 -7.59
C LEU A 64 -15.36 -26.42 -6.58
N ASP A 65 -15.68 -27.19 -5.55
CA ASP A 65 -16.44 -26.73 -4.39
C ASP A 65 -15.49 -26.22 -3.31
N PHE A 66 -15.85 -25.10 -2.68
CA PHE A 66 -15.06 -24.50 -1.62
C PHE A 66 -15.92 -23.89 -0.51
N ASP A 67 -15.39 -23.90 0.72
CA ASP A 67 -15.87 -23.10 1.85
C ASP A 67 -14.68 -22.49 2.59
N PHE A 68 -14.59 -21.16 2.59
CA PHE A 68 -13.50 -20.45 3.26
C PHE A 68 -13.65 -20.39 4.77
N ALA A 69 -14.82 -20.67 5.35
CA ALA A 69 -15.06 -20.65 6.80
C ALA A 69 -14.51 -19.38 7.51
N GLY A 70 -14.67 -18.21 6.88
CA GLY A 70 -14.18 -16.92 7.41
C GLY A 70 -12.66 -16.74 7.40
N THR A 71 -11.94 -17.48 6.56
CA THR A 71 -10.50 -17.30 6.33
C THR A 71 -10.25 -16.45 5.09
N ALA A 72 -9.10 -15.76 5.06
CA ALA A 72 -8.57 -15.13 3.85
C ALA A 72 -7.84 -16.17 2.95
N GLY A 73 -8.27 -17.43 3.02
CA GLY A 73 -7.58 -18.56 2.42
C GLY A 73 -7.91 -18.80 0.95
N TYR A 74 -7.52 -19.98 0.46
CA TYR A 74 -7.69 -20.38 -0.93
C TYR A 74 -8.06 -21.85 -1.08
N ALA A 75 -8.80 -22.14 -2.14
CA ALA A 75 -9.11 -23.47 -2.63
C ALA A 75 -8.54 -23.64 -4.04
N ILE A 76 -7.93 -24.79 -4.29
CA ILE A 76 -7.20 -25.09 -5.52
C ILE A 76 -7.75 -26.39 -6.11
N ALA A 77 -7.98 -26.40 -7.42
CA ALA A 77 -7.97 -27.62 -8.22
C ALA A 77 -6.64 -27.66 -8.99
N ARG A 78 -5.77 -28.62 -8.65
CA ARG A 78 -4.41 -28.77 -9.20
C ARG A 78 -4.33 -30.02 -10.06
N ARG A 79 -3.63 -29.93 -11.19
CA ARG A 79 -3.27 -31.07 -12.02
C ARG A 79 -1.80 -30.99 -12.42
N GLU A 80 -1.08 -32.11 -12.29
CA GLU A 80 0.22 -32.28 -12.97
C GLU A 80 -0.03 -32.39 -14.47
N LEU A 81 0.44 -31.37 -15.20
CA LEU A 81 0.18 -31.20 -16.62
C LEU A 81 1.43 -30.55 -17.25
N PRO A 82 2.40 -31.35 -17.71
CA PRO A 82 3.57 -30.82 -18.39
C PRO A 82 3.19 -30.11 -19.69
N LEU A 83 3.54 -28.83 -19.79
CA LEU A 83 3.25 -27.97 -20.94
C LEU A 83 4.54 -27.37 -21.48
N VAL A 84 4.75 -27.50 -22.78
CA VAL A 84 5.66 -26.63 -23.55
C VAL A 84 4.79 -25.57 -24.22
N LEU A 85 5.09 -24.29 -23.95
CA LEU A 85 4.31 -23.17 -24.45
C LEU A 85 4.94 -22.60 -25.73
N PRO A 86 4.15 -22.34 -26.79
CA PRO A 86 4.62 -21.66 -27.99
C PRO A 86 5.15 -20.26 -27.71
N GLU A 87 5.79 -19.62 -28.71
CA GLU A 87 6.30 -18.26 -28.57
C GLU A 87 5.19 -17.24 -28.27
N ASN A 88 4.04 -17.40 -28.92
CA ASN A 88 2.81 -16.65 -28.69
C ASN A 88 1.61 -17.61 -28.61
N TYR A 89 0.76 -17.44 -27.61
CA TYR A 89 -0.30 -18.42 -27.32
C TYR A 89 -1.48 -17.81 -26.57
N GLU A 90 -2.59 -18.53 -26.63
CA GLU A 90 -3.81 -18.32 -25.84
C GLU A 90 -4.15 -19.61 -25.08
N ILE A 91 -4.38 -19.50 -23.78
CA ILE A 91 -5.05 -20.53 -22.97
C ILE A 91 -6.50 -20.11 -22.85
N SER A 92 -7.43 -20.99 -23.21
CA SER A 92 -8.87 -20.71 -23.15
C SER A 92 -9.65 -21.83 -22.48
N PHE A 93 -10.73 -21.45 -21.79
CA PHE A 93 -11.66 -22.35 -21.13
C PHE A 93 -12.97 -21.61 -20.84
N TRP A 94 -14.06 -22.37 -20.71
CA TRP A 94 -15.33 -21.83 -20.22
C TRP A 94 -15.33 -21.85 -18.70
N ILE A 95 -15.82 -20.76 -18.10
CA ILE A 95 -16.01 -20.64 -16.66
C ILE A 95 -17.46 -20.26 -16.33
N ARG A 96 -17.99 -20.82 -15.25
CA ARG A 96 -19.21 -20.41 -14.57
C ARG A 96 -18.96 -20.51 -13.07
N ALA A 97 -19.62 -19.69 -12.26
CA ALA A 97 -19.56 -19.84 -10.82
C ALA A 97 -20.90 -19.58 -10.15
N ASP A 98 -21.15 -20.32 -9.08
CA ASP A 98 -22.22 -20.08 -8.12
C ASP A 98 -21.52 -19.66 -6.81
N ALA A 99 -21.04 -18.41 -6.77
CA ALA A 99 -20.22 -17.89 -5.66
C ALA A 99 -20.30 -16.35 -5.54
N ALA A 100 -20.02 -15.84 -4.34
CA ALA A 100 -19.84 -14.41 -4.11
C ALA A 100 -18.54 -13.86 -4.76
N VAL A 101 -18.34 -12.54 -4.66
CA VAL A 101 -17.14 -11.87 -5.16
C VAL A 101 -15.88 -12.43 -4.51
N ASN A 102 -15.04 -13.05 -5.32
CA ASN A 102 -13.80 -13.70 -4.91
C ASN A 102 -12.66 -13.39 -5.89
N THR A 103 -11.46 -13.80 -5.54
CA THR A 103 -10.30 -13.73 -6.44
C THR A 103 -10.19 -15.04 -7.21
N PHE A 104 -10.09 -14.96 -8.53
CA PHE A 104 -9.83 -16.11 -9.38
C PHE A 104 -8.43 -16.03 -9.97
N GLN A 105 -7.74 -17.17 -9.97
CA GLN A 105 -6.40 -17.29 -10.52
C GLN A 105 -6.27 -18.55 -11.36
N LEU A 106 -5.48 -18.45 -12.42
CA LEU A 106 -4.87 -19.61 -13.08
C LEU A 106 -3.37 -19.53 -12.81
N LYS A 107 -2.79 -20.58 -12.22
CA LYS A 107 -1.34 -20.66 -11.95
C LYS A 107 -0.69 -21.73 -12.83
N LEU A 108 0.54 -21.45 -13.23
CA LEU A 108 1.43 -22.32 -13.96
C LEU A 108 2.70 -22.46 -13.12
N VAL A 109 2.98 -23.68 -12.67
CA VAL A 109 4.07 -23.98 -11.74
C VAL A 109 5.16 -24.74 -12.49
N ASP A 110 6.42 -24.39 -12.28
CA ASP A 110 7.55 -25.10 -12.91
C ASP A 110 7.80 -26.49 -12.29
N ALA A 111 8.79 -27.20 -12.83
CA ALA A 111 9.18 -28.53 -12.36
C ALA A 111 9.82 -28.53 -10.96
N SER A 112 10.34 -27.40 -10.49
CA SER A 112 10.89 -27.29 -9.13
C SER A 112 9.80 -27.15 -8.07
N GLY A 113 8.65 -26.58 -8.45
CA GLY A 113 7.59 -26.18 -7.53
C GLY A 113 7.80 -24.80 -6.89
N ASP A 114 9.00 -24.23 -7.02
CA ASP A 114 9.39 -22.96 -6.38
C ASP A 114 8.96 -21.74 -7.23
N ASN A 115 8.83 -21.87 -8.55
CA ASN A 115 8.51 -20.76 -9.45
C ASN A 115 7.08 -20.85 -9.99
N VAL A 116 6.35 -19.74 -9.86
CA VAL A 116 4.93 -19.64 -10.24
C VAL A 116 4.70 -18.45 -11.15
N TRP A 117 3.94 -18.68 -12.22
CA TRP A 117 3.37 -17.64 -13.08
C TRP A 117 1.85 -17.70 -12.97
N TRP A 118 1.18 -16.57 -13.10
CA TRP A 118 -0.26 -16.52 -12.91
C TRP A 118 -0.98 -15.53 -13.82
N PHE A 119 -2.24 -15.84 -14.06
CA PHE A 119 -3.27 -14.90 -14.41
C PHE A 119 -4.09 -14.64 -13.14
N ASN A 120 -4.07 -13.42 -12.61
CA ASN A 120 -4.75 -13.06 -11.36
C ASN A 120 -5.86 -12.03 -11.62
N ARG A 121 -7.08 -12.32 -11.17
CA ARG A 121 -8.23 -11.42 -11.24
C ARG A 121 -8.79 -11.21 -9.82
N PRO A 122 -8.31 -10.18 -9.10
CA PRO A 122 -8.71 -9.95 -7.72
C PRO A 122 -10.14 -9.39 -7.62
N ASN A 123 -10.90 -9.87 -6.63
CA ASN A 123 -12.21 -9.33 -6.25
C ASN A 123 -13.20 -9.15 -7.41
N ILE A 124 -13.31 -10.15 -8.29
CA ILE A 124 -14.25 -10.16 -9.41
C ILE A 124 -15.57 -10.84 -9.01
N GLU A 125 -16.67 -10.35 -9.57
CA GLU A 125 -17.91 -11.12 -9.60
C GLU A 125 -17.74 -12.21 -10.66
N LEU A 126 -17.72 -13.47 -10.21
CA LEU A 126 -17.56 -14.59 -11.12
C LEU A 126 -18.87 -14.81 -11.89
N PRO A 127 -18.79 -15.15 -13.19
CA PRO A 127 -19.96 -15.11 -14.05
C PRO A 127 -20.96 -16.23 -13.68
N PRO A 128 -22.25 -15.90 -13.46
CA PRO A 128 -23.28 -16.90 -13.13
C PRO A 128 -23.68 -17.75 -14.35
N ALA A 129 -23.39 -17.27 -15.56
CA ALA A 129 -23.53 -17.99 -16.82
C ALA A 129 -22.15 -18.39 -17.36
N TRP A 130 -22.12 -19.41 -18.21
CA TRP A 130 -20.89 -19.81 -18.89
C TRP A 130 -20.31 -18.68 -19.74
N GLN A 131 -19.07 -18.32 -19.46
CA GLN A 131 -18.30 -17.33 -20.20
C GLN A 131 -16.97 -17.93 -20.65
N LEU A 132 -16.60 -17.68 -21.90
CA LEU A 132 -15.30 -18.07 -22.41
C LEU A 132 -14.23 -17.09 -21.91
N VAL A 133 -13.26 -17.60 -21.17
CA VAL A 133 -12.06 -16.87 -20.75
C VAL A 133 -10.95 -17.13 -21.75
N ARG A 134 -10.26 -16.06 -22.17
CA ARG A 134 -9.08 -16.12 -23.04
C ARG A 134 -7.89 -15.45 -22.37
N ILE A 135 -6.85 -16.23 -22.09
CA ILE A 135 -5.62 -15.79 -21.43
C ILE A 135 -4.50 -15.83 -22.46
N LYS A 136 -4.17 -14.68 -23.04
CA LYS A 136 -3.02 -14.52 -23.94
C LYS A 136 -1.73 -14.43 -23.12
N LYS A 137 -0.58 -14.72 -23.74
CA LYS A 137 0.76 -14.63 -23.10
C LYS A 137 0.95 -13.38 -22.23
N ARG A 138 0.54 -12.20 -22.71
CA ARG A 138 0.67 -10.92 -21.98
C ARG A 138 -0.14 -10.83 -20.67
N HIS A 139 -1.15 -11.67 -20.49
CA HIS A 139 -1.99 -11.71 -19.29
C HIS A 139 -1.35 -12.54 -18.16
N ILE A 140 -0.27 -13.27 -18.46
CA ILE A 140 0.42 -14.13 -17.51
C ILE A 140 1.66 -13.39 -17.01
N HIS A 141 1.72 -13.21 -15.70
CA HIS A 141 2.82 -12.53 -15.02
C HIS A 141 3.57 -13.51 -14.13
N PHE A 142 4.87 -13.29 -13.95
CA PHE A 142 5.61 -13.97 -12.88
C PHE A 142 5.03 -13.57 -11.53
N ALA A 143 4.68 -14.57 -10.71
CA ALA A 143 4.07 -14.35 -9.40
C ALA A 143 5.16 -14.32 -8.32
N TRP A 144 5.90 -15.41 -8.15
CA TRP A 144 7.03 -15.53 -7.22
C TRP A 144 7.94 -16.71 -7.57
N GLY A 145 9.10 -16.74 -6.92
CA GLY A 145 10.09 -17.80 -7.03
C GLY A 145 11.53 -17.25 -7.13
N PRO A 146 12.55 -18.10 -6.93
CA PRO A 146 13.95 -17.68 -6.91
C PRO A 146 14.56 -17.49 -8.31
N THR A 147 13.86 -17.77 -9.41
CA THR A 147 14.42 -17.66 -10.76
C THR A 147 14.76 -16.23 -11.17
N SER A 148 15.91 -16.06 -11.83
CA SER A 148 16.28 -14.80 -12.49
C SER A 148 15.63 -14.65 -13.87
N ASP A 149 15.43 -15.75 -14.61
CA ASP A 149 14.69 -15.74 -15.87
C ASP A 149 13.20 -15.94 -15.59
N ARG A 150 12.44 -14.86 -15.75
CA ARG A 150 10.99 -14.81 -15.53
C ARG A 150 10.20 -15.16 -16.79
N THR A 151 10.86 -15.57 -17.87
CA THR A 151 10.20 -15.97 -19.11
C THR A 151 9.57 -17.35 -18.95
N LEU A 152 8.25 -17.42 -19.01
CA LEU A 152 7.54 -18.69 -18.99
C LEU A 152 7.69 -19.42 -20.33
N ARG A 153 8.35 -20.58 -20.32
CA ARG A 153 8.52 -21.46 -21.50
C ARG A 153 7.88 -22.83 -21.31
N GLN A 154 7.92 -23.32 -20.07
CA GLN A 154 7.41 -24.62 -19.69
C GLN A 154 6.72 -24.52 -18.33
N ALA A 155 5.72 -25.36 -18.11
CA ALA A 155 5.07 -25.57 -16.80
C ALA A 155 4.94 -27.07 -16.55
N ALA A 156 5.05 -27.50 -15.29
CA ALA A 156 4.85 -28.89 -14.87
C ALA A 156 3.45 -29.12 -14.27
N ALA A 157 2.82 -28.08 -13.71
CA ALA A 157 1.47 -28.16 -13.17
C ALA A 157 0.64 -26.92 -13.52
N LEU A 158 -0.68 -27.12 -13.57
CA LEU A 158 -1.69 -26.07 -13.74
C LEU A 158 -2.66 -26.09 -12.56
N GLU A 159 -3.02 -24.91 -12.07
CA GLU A 159 -3.94 -24.75 -10.94
C GLU A 159 -5.05 -23.75 -11.28
N PHE A 160 -6.30 -24.16 -11.04
CA PHE A 160 -7.42 -23.22 -10.89
C PHE A 160 -7.59 -22.90 -9.42
N VAL A 161 -7.49 -21.61 -9.08
CA VAL A 161 -7.49 -21.16 -7.68
C VAL A 161 -8.63 -20.18 -7.46
N VAL A 162 -9.40 -20.41 -6.40
CA VAL A 162 -10.33 -19.43 -5.85
C VAL A 162 -9.78 -19.02 -4.49
N ALA A 163 -9.47 -17.74 -4.32
CA ALA A 163 -9.03 -17.17 -3.06
C ALA A 163 -10.09 -16.20 -2.52
N ALA A 164 -10.22 -16.12 -1.20
CA ALA A 164 -11.18 -15.26 -0.54
C ALA A 164 -11.01 -13.81 -0.99
N GLY A 165 -12.05 -13.25 -1.60
CA GLY A 165 -12.18 -11.82 -1.86
C GLY A 165 -13.04 -11.14 -0.81
N ARG A 166 -13.50 -9.92 -1.10
CA ARG A 166 -14.39 -9.15 -0.22
C ARG A 166 -15.72 -9.84 0.08
N GLY A 167 -16.17 -10.77 -0.77
CA GLY A 167 -17.37 -11.57 -0.56
C GLY A 167 -17.12 -12.82 0.28
N GLY A 168 -15.92 -13.42 0.15
CA GLY A 168 -15.54 -14.65 0.86
C GLY A 168 -16.56 -15.78 0.68
N GLY A 169 -16.80 -16.52 1.76
CA GLY A 169 -17.89 -17.49 1.88
C GLY A 169 -17.60 -18.86 1.24
N HIS A 170 -18.66 -19.49 0.76
CA HIS A 170 -18.65 -20.80 0.09
C HIS A 170 -19.25 -20.68 -1.31
N GLY A 171 -18.97 -21.67 -2.16
CA GLY A 171 -19.51 -21.69 -3.50
C GLY A 171 -18.87 -22.75 -4.38
N SER A 172 -19.11 -22.60 -5.68
CA SER A 172 -18.61 -23.55 -6.68
C SER A 172 -18.12 -22.81 -7.93
N VAL A 173 -16.97 -23.22 -8.44
CA VAL A 173 -16.44 -22.78 -9.75
C VAL A 173 -16.41 -23.96 -10.70
N TYR A 174 -16.92 -23.75 -11.90
CA TYR A 174 -17.03 -24.74 -12.96
C TYR A 174 -16.11 -24.35 -14.11
N VAL A 175 -15.32 -25.30 -14.61
CA VAL A 175 -14.44 -25.11 -15.76
C VAL A 175 -14.69 -26.20 -16.80
N SER A 176 -14.79 -25.82 -18.08
CA SER A 176 -15.00 -26.76 -19.19
C SER A 176 -14.15 -26.39 -20.40
N GLY A 177 -13.68 -27.42 -21.13
CA GLY A 177 -12.95 -27.28 -22.40
C GLY A 177 -11.66 -26.47 -22.28
N LEU A 178 -10.65 -27.00 -21.57
CA LEU A 178 -9.34 -26.35 -21.43
C LEU A 178 -8.48 -26.58 -22.67
N VAL A 179 -8.08 -25.49 -23.31
CA VAL A 179 -7.44 -25.49 -24.64
C VAL A 179 -6.23 -24.56 -24.65
N LEU A 180 -5.16 -24.98 -25.34
CA LEU A 180 -4.03 -24.14 -25.72
C LEU A 180 -4.05 -23.93 -27.24
N ARG A 181 -4.06 -22.68 -27.68
CA ARG A 181 -3.96 -22.30 -29.09
C ARG A 181 -2.66 -21.55 -29.33
N GLU A 182 -1.89 -21.98 -30.32
CA GLU A 182 -0.77 -21.19 -30.83
C GLU A 182 -1.30 -19.98 -31.61
N LEU A 183 -0.83 -18.79 -31.24
CA LEU A 183 -1.16 -17.55 -31.94
C LEU A 183 -0.04 -17.19 -32.91
N PRO A 184 -0.33 -16.50 -34.02
CA PRO A 184 0.70 -15.99 -34.90
C PRO A 184 1.74 -15.15 -34.14
N ALA A 185 3.00 -15.23 -34.57
CA ALA A 185 4.04 -14.37 -34.03
C ALA A 185 3.65 -12.88 -34.19
N GLU A 186 3.97 -12.08 -33.17
CA GLU A 186 3.77 -10.63 -33.25
C GLU A 186 4.70 -10.04 -34.33
N THR A 187 4.14 -9.81 -35.51
CA THR A 187 4.80 -9.10 -36.62
C THR A 187 4.40 -7.63 -36.58
N ALA A 188 5.25 -6.74 -37.13
CA ALA A 188 4.90 -5.32 -37.24
C ALA A 188 3.54 -5.14 -37.95
N PRO A 189 2.63 -4.31 -37.42
CA PRO A 189 1.34 -4.10 -38.04
C PRO A 189 1.50 -3.46 -39.43
N PRO A 190 0.73 -3.90 -40.45
CA PRO A 190 0.71 -3.19 -41.73
C PRO A 190 0.21 -1.75 -41.51
N PRO A 191 0.63 -0.78 -42.35
CA PRO A 191 0.13 0.58 -42.27
C PRO A 191 -1.41 0.60 -42.37
N PRO A 192 -2.11 1.30 -41.46
CA PRO A 192 -3.55 1.43 -41.55
C PRO A 192 -3.97 2.26 -42.78
N ALA A 193 -5.15 1.97 -43.31
CA ALA A 193 -5.80 2.79 -44.33
C ALA A 193 -6.97 3.57 -43.69
N ALA A 194 -7.23 4.79 -44.15
CA ALA A 194 -8.36 5.60 -43.67
C ALA A 194 -9.30 5.99 -44.82
N HIS A 195 -10.60 5.93 -44.54
CA HIS A 195 -11.70 6.29 -45.43
C HIS A 195 -12.68 7.21 -44.71
N ALA A 196 -13.23 8.21 -45.39
CA ALA A 196 -14.23 9.11 -44.82
C ALA A 196 -15.44 9.26 -45.74
N SER A 197 -16.59 9.61 -45.18
CA SER A 197 -17.81 9.89 -45.95
C SER A 197 -17.68 11.08 -46.89
N SER A 198 -16.82 12.06 -46.56
CA SER A 198 -16.49 13.21 -47.40
C SER A 198 -15.11 13.76 -47.07
N ALA A 199 -14.53 14.54 -47.97
CA ALA A 199 -13.28 15.28 -47.74
C ALA A 199 -13.23 16.54 -48.61
N LEU A 200 -12.68 17.64 -48.08
CA LEU A 200 -12.30 18.79 -48.89
C LEU A 200 -11.08 18.46 -49.77
N PRO A 201 -10.89 19.14 -50.92
CA PRO A 201 -9.70 18.97 -51.75
C PRO A 201 -8.41 19.16 -50.94
N GLY A 202 -7.52 18.17 -50.99
CA GLY A 202 -6.24 18.18 -50.25
C GLY A 202 -6.35 17.87 -48.76
N ALA A 203 -7.53 17.52 -48.23
CA ALA A 203 -7.77 17.20 -46.83
C ALA A 203 -8.33 15.77 -46.65
N THR A 204 -7.69 14.79 -47.28
CA THR A 204 -8.14 13.39 -47.34
C THR A 204 -8.10 12.68 -45.98
N ALA A 205 -8.84 11.58 -45.85
CA ALA A 205 -8.92 10.79 -44.61
C ALA A 205 -7.55 10.27 -44.10
N SER A 206 -6.61 10.01 -45.00
CA SER A 206 -5.25 9.57 -44.67
C SER A 206 -4.48 10.57 -43.80
N LEU A 207 -4.80 11.86 -43.88
CA LEU A 207 -4.17 12.91 -43.06
C LEU A 207 -4.61 12.87 -41.59
N ALA A 208 -5.59 12.03 -41.23
CA ALA A 208 -5.96 11.81 -39.83
C ALA A 208 -5.16 10.69 -39.17
N ILE A 209 -4.29 9.98 -39.90
CA ILE A 209 -3.50 8.85 -39.38
C ILE A 209 -2.06 8.89 -39.92
N ASP A 210 -1.57 10.07 -40.29
CA ASP A 210 -0.23 10.25 -40.87
C ASP A 210 0.85 10.53 -39.80
N GLY A 211 0.46 10.59 -38.53
CA GLY A 211 1.35 10.82 -37.40
C GLY A 211 1.71 12.30 -37.21
N SER A 212 0.99 13.23 -37.87
CA SER A 212 1.30 14.66 -37.87
C SER A 212 0.09 15.50 -37.45
N THR A 213 0.22 16.19 -36.32
CA THR A 213 -0.81 17.15 -35.87
C THR A 213 -0.87 18.45 -36.69
N ALA A 214 0.05 18.64 -37.65
CA ALA A 214 0.09 19.81 -38.54
C ALA A 214 -0.80 19.64 -39.80
N THR A 215 -1.19 18.41 -40.11
CA THR A 215 -2.10 18.05 -41.20
C THR A 215 -3.47 17.70 -40.62
N ALA A 216 -4.50 17.63 -41.46
CA ALA A 216 -5.83 17.25 -41.00
C ALA A 216 -6.70 16.71 -42.13
N TRP A 217 -7.45 15.64 -41.85
CA TRP A 217 -8.68 15.36 -42.59
C TRP A 217 -9.69 16.49 -42.31
N LYS A 218 -10.42 16.93 -43.33
CA LYS A 218 -11.53 17.89 -43.19
C LYS A 218 -12.73 17.41 -43.98
N SER A 219 -13.87 17.22 -43.33
CA SER A 219 -15.12 16.85 -44.01
C SER A 219 -15.67 18.00 -44.85
N ASP A 220 -16.46 17.69 -45.88
CA ASP A 220 -17.22 18.68 -46.63
C ASP A 220 -18.58 18.93 -45.98
N GLY A 221 -18.74 20.09 -45.33
CA GLY A 221 -19.99 20.47 -44.66
C GLY A 221 -21.20 20.57 -45.61
N ALA A 222 -20.99 20.67 -46.93
CA ALA A 222 -22.08 20.65 -47.91
C ALA A 222 -22.75 19.27 -48.04
N THR A 223 -22.07 18.19 -47.64
CA THR A 223 -22.58 16.81 -47.72
C THR A 223 -23.45 16.40 -46.52
N GLY A 224 -23.64 17.32 -45.57
CA GLY A 224 -24.48 17.13 -44.39
C GLY A 224 -23.68 17.02 -43.08
N ARG A 225 -24.39 17.10 -41.96
CA ARG A 225 -23.77 17.09 -40.61
C ARG A 225 -23.34 15.72 -40.11
N ALA A 226 -23.93 14.65 -40.62
CA ALA A 226 -23.53 13.29 -40.27
C ALA A 226 -22.31 12.92 -41.13
N GLN A 227 -21.18 12.63 -40.48
CA GLN A 227 -19.94 12.26 -41.17
C GLN A 227 -19.33 11.02 -40.52
N THR A 228 -18.55 10.26 -41.28
CA THR A 228 -17.82 9.11 -40.75
C THR A 228 -16.35 9.17 -41.15
N LEU A 229 -15.49 8.71 -40.25
CA LEU A 229 -14.07 8.44 -40.49
C LEU A 229 -13.78 7.01 -40.02
N THR A 230 -13.34 6.16 -40.95
CA THR A 230 -13.08 4.73 -40.72
C THR A 230 -11.61 4.44 -40.95
N VAL A 231 -10.99 3.72 -40.02
CA VAL A 231 -9.62 3.21 -40.12
C VAL A 231 -9.69 1.68 -40.28
N ASP A 232 -9.02 1.14 -41.30
CA ASP A 232 -8.82 -0.29 -41.55
C ASP A 232 -7.38 -0.68 -41.22
N PHE A 233 -7.18 -1.47 -40.17
CA PHE A 233 -5.88 -2.00 -39.76
C PHE A 233 -5.37 -3.15 -40.65
N GLN A 234 -6.11 -3.53 -41.69
CA GLN A 234 -5.87 -4.64 -42.62
C GLN A 234 -5.93 -6.04 -41.98
N ARG A 235 -5.82 -6.13 -40.65
CA ARG A 235 -5.94 -7.35 -39.84
C ARG A 235 -6.55 -7.01 -38.47
N LEU A 236 -7.02 -8.02 -37.76
CA LEU A 236 -7.41 -7.88 -36.35
C LEU A 236 -6.23 -7.34 -35.54
N ARG A 237 -6.50 -6.30 -34.76
CA ARG A 237 -5.53 -5.61 -33.92
C ARG A 237 -6.13 -5.33 -32.56
N GLU A 238 -5.34 -5.54 -31.53
CA GLU A 238 -5.67 -5.12 -30.18
C GLU A 238 -5.39 -3.62 -29.99
N LEU A 239 -6.29 -2.98 -29.27
CA LEU A 239 -6.23 -1.57 -28.95
C LEU A 239 -6.68 -1.36 -27.51
N GLY A 240 -6.04 -0.42 -26.81
CA GLY A 240 -6.44 -0.03 -25.45
C GLY A 240 -7.26 1.25 -25.43
N GLY A 241 -7.28 2.00 -26.53
CA GLY A 241 -8.03 3.24 -26.64
C GLY A 241 -7.66 4.04 -27.88
N LEU A 242 -8.27 5.21 -28.01
CA LEU A 242 -8.05 6.18 -29.07
C LEU A 242 -7.83 7.56 -28.44
N ILE A 243 -6.97 8.39 -29.05
CA ILE A 243 -6.97 9.84 -28.83
C ILE A 243 -7.34 10.52 -30.14
N VAL A 244 -8.49 11.20 -30.16
CA VAL A 244 -8.94 11.99 -31.31
C VAL A 244 -8.45 13.42 -31.10
N ARG A 245 -7.51 13.87 -31.93
CA ARG A 245 -7.06 15.26 -31.95
C ARG A 245 -7.85 16.04 -32.99
N TRP A 246 -8.64 16.98 -32.51
CA TRP A 246 -9.47 17.82 -33.37
C TRP A 246 -8.72 19.04 -33.88
N LEU A 247 -9.03 19.43 -35.12
CA LEU A 247 -8.70 20.76 -35.62
C LEU A 247 -9.47 21.81 -34.80
N PRO A 248 -8.83 22.91 -34.36
CA PRO A 248 -9.51 23.95 -33.59
C PRO A 248 -10.80 24.44 -34.26
N ASN A 249 -11.87 24.54 -33.46
CA ASN A 249 -13.22 24.94 -33.89
C ASN A 249 -13.95 24.02 -34.89
N ALA A 250 -13.36 22.90 -35.30
CA ALA A 250 -13.97 21.90 -36.18
C ALA A 250 -14.06 20.51 -35.52
N HIS A 251 -14.29 20.47 -34.20
CA HIS A 251 -14.45 19.21 -33.46
C HIS A 251 -15.88 18.68 -33.54
N ALA A 252 -16.06 17.38 -33.31
CA ALA A 252 -17.38 16.85 -32.98
C ALA A 252 -17.63 17.00 -31.46
N SER A 253 -18.75 17.61 -31.08
CA SER A 253 -19.22 17.64 -29.70
C SER A 253 -20.02 16.38 -29.34
N ARG A 254 -20.59 15.70 -30.36
CA ARG A 254 -21.28 14.42 -30.22
C ARG A 254 -20.86 13.44 -31.32
N TYR A 255 -20.34 12.27 -30.93
CA TYR A 255 -19.95 11.21 -31.85
C TYR A 255 -19.97 9.83 -31.19
N ASP A 256 -20.08 8.78 -32.00
CA ASP A 256 -19.96 7.39 -31.56
C ASP A 256 -18.64 6.78 -32.07
N VAL A 257 -18.08 5.84 -31.30
CA VAL A 257 -16.97 5.00 -31.73
C VAL A 257 -17.49 3.60 -31.91
N GLU A 258 -17.26 3.04 -33.09
CA GLU A 258 -17.69 1.72 -33.48
C GLU A 258 -16.51 0.86 -33.88
N LEU A 259 -16.57 -0.43 -33.55
CA LEU A 259 -15.60 -1.44 -33.93
C LEU A 259 -16.23 -2.44 -34.88
N SER A 260 -15.43 -3.02 -35.77
CA SER A 260 -15.84 -4.11 -36.64
C SER A 260 -14.66 -5.01 -37.00
N ASP A 261 -14.95 -6.29 -37.23
CA ASP A 261 -13.94 -7.29 -37.60
C ASP A 261 -13.94 -7.52 -39.13
N ASP A 262 -15.07 -7.23 -39.79
CA ASP A 262 -15.33 -7.50 -41.21
C ASP A 262 -15.66 -6.24 -42.04
N GLY A 263 -15.87 -5.10 -41.39
CA GLY A 263 -16.26 -3.83 -42.01
C GLY A 263 -17.75 -3.73 -42.34
N ALA A 264 -18.53 -4.78 -42.06
CA ALA A 264 -19.96 -4.87 -42.35
C ALA A 264 -20.81 -4.86 -41.08
N GLN A 265 -20.43 -5.65 -40.07
CA GLN A 265 -21.08 -5.70 -38.77
C GLN A 265 -20.37 -4.79 -37.79
N TRP A 266 -21.07 -3.78 -37.29
CA TRP A 266 -20.51 -2.74 -36.43
C TRP A 266 -21.13 -2.79 -35.04
N ARG A 267 -20.28 -2.66 -34.03
CA ARG A 267 -20.69 -2.53 -32.63
C ARG A 267 -20.24 -1.18 -32.08
N THR A 268 -21.19 -0.40 -31.56
CA THR A 268 -20.86 0.84 -30.84
C THR A 268 -20.23 0.48 -29.49
N VAL A 269 -19.00 0.93 -29.27
CA VAL A 269 -18.24 0.67 -28.02
C VAL A 269 -18.12 1.89 -27.12
N ARG A 270 -18.29 3.10 -27.67
CA ARG A 270 -18.29 4.35 -26.91
C ARG A 270 -19.22 5.37 -27.56
N LYS A 271 -19.90 6.16 -26.73
CA LYS A 271 -20.62 7.37 -27.15
C LYS A 271 -20.03 8.56 -26.42
N VAL A 272 -19.68 9.60 -27.16
CA VAL A 272 -19.20 10.89 -26.63
C VAL A 272 -20.28 11.92 -26.87
N LEU A 273 -20.75 12.56 -25.81
CA LEU A 273 -21.92 13.44 -25.85
C LEU A 273 -21.61 14.92 -25.59
N HIS A 274 -20.45 15.20 -24.98
CA HIS A 274 -20.09 16.52 -24.46
C HIS A 274 -18.64 16.93 -24.81
N GLY A 275 -18.15 16.49 -25.98
CA GLY A 275 -16.82 16.85 -26.46
C GLY A 275 -16.68 18.37 -26.63
N ARG A 276 -15.53 18.91 -26.23
CA ARG A 276 -15.20 20.35 -26.33
C ARG A 276 -14.03 20.65 -27.27
N GLY A 277 -13.56 19.64 -28.00
CA GLY A 277 -12.37 19.72 -28.83
C GLY A 277 -11.07 19.64 -28.02
N GLY A 278 -9.95 19.77 -28.72
CA GLY A 278 -8.63 19.36 -28.20
C GLY A 278 -8.43 17.84 -28.38
N PRO A 279 -7.64 17.19 -27.51
CA PRO A 279 -7.55 15.73 -27.50
C PRO A 279 -8.74 15.13 -26.75
N ASP A 280 -9.60 14.39 -27.45
CA ASP A 280 -10.65 13.57 -26.85
C ASP A 280 -10.13 12.15 -26.65
N VAL A 281 -10.27 11.63 -25.43
CA VAL A 281 -9.73 10.33 -25.04
C VAL A 281 -10.85 9.31 -24.97
N VAL A 282 -10.71 8.23 -25.74
CA VAL A 282 -11.66 7.12 -25.76
C VAL A 282 -10.96 5.87 -25.22
N TRP A 283 -11.22 5.56 -23.95
CA TRP A 283 -10.70 4.35 -23.31
C TRP A 283 -11.49 3.12 -23.74
N LEU A 284 -10.80 2.09 -24.25
CA LEU A 284 -11.38 0.88 -24.82
C LEU A 284 -10.65 -0.36 -24.25
N PRO A 285 -10.93 -0.73 -22.98
CA PRO A 285 -10.27 -1.87 -22.36
C PRO A 285 -10.62 -3.19 -23.08
N GLU A 286 -9.63 -4.07 -23.23
CA GLU A 286 -9.78 -5.40 -23.87
C GLU A 286 -10.43 -5.36 -25.27
N ALA A 287 -10.20 -4.28 -26.03
CA ALA A 287 -10.75 -4.14 -27.38
C ALA A 287 -9.83 -4.76 -28.44
N GLU A 288 -10.45 -5.49 -29.38
CA GLU A 288 -9.81 -6.05 -30.57
C GLU A 288 -10.73 -5.83 -31.77
N ALA A 289 -10.19 -5.31 -32.86
CA ALA A 289 -10.96 -5.05 -34.09
C ALA A 289 -10.03 -4.93 -35.29
N ARG A 290 -10.57 -5.12 -36.49
CA ARG A 290 -9.88 -4.75 -37.74
C ARG A 290 -10.19 -3.31 -38.13
N PHE A 291 -11.43 -2.87 -37.89
CA PHE A 291 -11.90 -1.56 -38.25
C PHE A 291 -12.33 -0.75 -37.02
N VAL A 292 -11.98 0.54 -37.03
CA VAL A 292 -12.46 1.54 -36.08
C VAL A 292 -13.18 2.62 -36.88
N ARG A 293 -14.38 3.02 -36.45
CA ARG A 293 -15.14 4.10 -37.09
C ARG A 293 -15.59 5.14 -36.08
N LEU A 294 -15.31 6.40 -36.39
CA LEU A 294 -15.94 7.55 -35.74
C LEU A 294 -17.19 7.92 -36.52
N VAL A 295 -18.35 7.95 -35.85
CA VAL A 295 -19.62 8.42 -36.41
C VAL A 295 -19.95 9.77 -35.80
N LEU A 296 -19.75 10.84 -36.57
CA LEU A 296 -19.82 12.23 -36.12
C LEU A 296 -21.22 12.80 -36.35
N HIS A 297 -21.84 13.34 -35.29
CA HIS A 297 -23.25 13.75 -35.32
C HIS A 297 -23.43 15.27 -35.22
N ALA A 298 -22.66 15.93 -34.35
CA ALA A 298 -22.79 17.37 -34.11
C ALA A 298 -21.46 17.99 -33.66
N GLY A 299 -21.30 19.29 -33.89
CA GLY A 299 -20.18 20.12 -33.46
C GLY A 299 -20.50 21.60 -33.66
N PRO A 300 -19.62 22.53 -33.22
CA PRO A 300 -19.84 23.98 -33.39
C PRO A 300 -19.82 24.42 -34.85
N ALA A 301 -19.13 23.69 -35.73
CA ALA A 301 -19.06 23.94 -37.17
C ALA A 301 -19.93 22.93 -37.96
N PRO A 302 -20.35 23.26 -39.21
CA PRO A 302 -21.04 22.31 -40.08
C PRO A 302 -20.12 21.23 -40.68
N ALA A 303 -18.81 21.35 -40.49
CA ALA A 303 -17.79 20.40 -40.93
C ALA A 303 -16.86 20.05 -39.76
N TYR A 304 -16.21 18.89 -39.85
CA TYR A 304 -15.27 18.39 -38.85
C TYR A 304 -13.85 18.35 -39.42
N GLY A 305 -12.86 18.45 -38.53
CA GLY A 305 -11.47 18.23 -38.87
C GLY A 305 -10.76 17.41 -37.80
N VAL A 306 -10.13 16.32 -38.20
CA VAL A 306 -9.28 15.48 -37.32
C VAL A 306 -7.85 15.67 -37.78
N THR A 307 -7.03 16.25 -36.91
CA THR A 307 -5.59 16.42 -37.17
C THR A 307 -4.85 15.11 -37.01
N GLU A 308 -5.24 14.30 -36.03
CA GLU A 308 -4.65 12.97 -35.82
C GLU A 308 -5.62 12.10 -35.01
N LEU A 309 -5.73 10.82 -35.37
CA LEU A 309 -6.42 9.78 -34.65
C LEU A 309 -5.38 8.77 -34.16
N GLU A 310 -4.94 8.96 -32.92
CA GLU A 310 -3.91 8.10 -32.34
C GLU A 310 -4.52 6.81 -31.83
N ILE A 311 -3.99 5.68 -32.31
CA ILE A 311 -4.39 4.34 -31.87
C ILE A 311 -3.49 3.94 -30.72
N LYS A 312 -4.04 3.87 -29.51
CA LYS A 312 -3.29 3.45 -28.32
C LYS A 312 -3.24 1.93 -28.23
N ASP A 313 -2.09 1.43 -27.83
CA ASP A 313 -1.83 0.00 -27.66
C ASP A 313 -2.67 -0.61 -26.52
N ALA A 314 -2.63 -1.94 -26.40
CA ALA A 314 -3.36 -2.65 -25.35
C ALA A 314 -2.96 -2.18 -23.93
N TRP A 315 -1.72 -1.73 -23.72
CA TRP A 315 -1.24 -1.24 -22.42
C TRP A 315 -2.09 -0.07 -21.91
N PHE A 316 -2.43 0.89 -22.77
CA PHE A 316 -3.31 2.00 -22.41
C PHE A 316 -4.69 1.54 -21.86
N GLY A 317 -5.18 0.39 -22.34
CA GLY A 317 -6.46 -0.20 -21.96
C GLY A 317 -6.40 -1.08 -20.71
N THR A 318 -5.21 -1.40 -20.19
CA THR A 318 -5.04 -2.40 -19.11
C THR A 318 -5.66 -1.97 -17.78
N SER A 319 -5.66 -0.66 -17.49
CA SER A 319 -6.25 -0.11 -16.27
C SER A 319 -6.52 1.39 -16.40
N PRO A 320 -7.41 1.95 -15.56
CA PRO A 320 -7.56 3.40 -15.43
C PRO A 320 -6.25 4.12 -15.11
N ASN A 321 -5.36 3.53 -14.29
CA ASN A 321 -4.07 4.11 -13.96
C ASN A 321 -3.17 4.23 -15.20
N ALA A 322 -3.06 3.17 -16.00
CA ALA A 322 -2.27 3.19 -17.24
C ALA A 322 -2.76 4.26 -18.23
N ALA A 323 -4.09 4.42 -18.34
CA ALA A 323 -4.68 5.49 -19.15
C ALA A 323 -4.29 6.87 -18.62
N PHE A 324 -4.50 7.17 -17.32
CA PHE A 324 -4.16 8.47 -16.75
C PHE A 324 -2.66 8.79 -16.75
N GLU A 325 -1.79 7.81 -16.51
CA GLU A 325 -0.33 7.99 -16.61
C GLU A 325 0.11 8.30 -18.05
N ALA A 326 -0.55 7.73 -19.05
CA ALA A 326 -0.32 8.10 -20.45
C ALA A 326 -0.79 9.53 -20.74
N LEU A 327 -1.97 9.91 -20.25
CA LEU A 327 -2.48 11.28 -20.42
C LEU A 327 -1.63 12.32 -19.67
N ALA A 328 -1.11 11.97 -18.50
CA ALA A 328 -0.29 12.86 -17.69
C ALA A 328 1.08 13.13 -18.32
N ARG A 329 1.64 12.19 -19.09
CA ARG A 329 2.90 12.36 -19.83
C ARG A 329 2.81 13.38 -20.96
N GLU A 330 1.65 13.49 -21.60
CA GLU A 330 1.42 14.41 -22.72
C GLU A 330 0.86 15.79 -22.26
N ALA A 331 0.36 15.87 -21.03
CA ALA A 331 -0.27 17.08 -20.50
C ALA A 331 0.75 18.02 -19.83
N PRO A 332 0.46 19.33 -19.78
CA PRO A 332 1.24 20.26 -18.96
C PRO A 332 1.30 19.79 -17.49
N ARG A 333 2.48 19.87 -16.88
CA ARG A 333 2.69 19.53 -15.46
C ARG A 333 1.72 20.34 -14.58
N GLY A 334 1.08 19.69 -13.61
CA GLY A 334 0.01 20.28 -12.81
C GLY A 334 -1.41 20.00 -13.33
N THR A 335 -1.55 19.47 -14.56
CA THR A 335 -2.87 19.06 -15.08
C THR A 335 -3.44 17.86 -14.31
N TYR A 336 -2.60 16.90 -13.98
CA TYR A 336 -2.93 15.70 -13.20
C TYR A 336 -2.20 15.73 -11.85
N PRO A 337 -2.65 14.97 -10.84
CA PRO A 337 -1.92 14.85 -9.59
C PRO A 337 -0.50 14.35 -9.82
N ARG A 338 0.45 14.80 -8.99
CA ARG A 338 1.87 14.44 -9.08
C ARG A 338 2.11 12.94 -9.26
N GLY A 339 1.40 12.12 -8.50
CA GLY A 339 1.50 10.65 -8.54
C GLY A 339 1.13 10.01 -9.88
N MET A 340 0.35 10.69 -10.73
CA MET A 340 0.04 10.25 -12.11
C MET A 340 1.09 10.72 -13.12
N SER A 341 1.89 11.72 -12.78
CA SER A 341 2.91 12.33 -13.64
C SER A 341 4.29 11.69 -13.48
N GLY A 342 4.37 10.47 -12.91
CA GLY A 342 5.64 9.76 -12.73
C GLY A 342 6.53 10.32 -11.62
N GLU A 343 5.95 11.01 -10.64
CA GLU A 343 6.67 11.57 -9.49
C GLU A 343 6.05 11.05 -8.18
N GLN A 344 6.89 10.61 -7.24
CA GLN A 344 6.43 10.25 -5.90
C GLN A 344 5.90 11.50 -5.16
N THR A 345 4.72 11.36 -4.56
CA THR A 345 4.15 12.33 -3.63
C THR A 345 4.22 11.77 -2.21
N ALA A 346 4.34 12.63 -1.21
CA ALA A 346 4.22 12.23 0.19
C ALA A 346 2.79 12.55 0.65
N TRP A 347 2.22 11.70 1.50
CA TRP A 347 0.92 11.95 2.13
C TRP A 347 0.98 11.56 3.61
N THR A 348 0.02 12.05 4.38
CA THR A 348 -0.18 11.63 5.77
C THR A 348 -1.67 11.45 6.04
N VAL A 349 -1.98 10.68 7.09
CA VAL A 349 -3.35 10.31 7.44
C VAL A 349 -4.06 11.43 8.19
N VAL A 350 -5.34 11.63 7.88
CA VAL A 350 -6.25 12.53 8.60
C VAL A 350 -7.40 11.69 9.14
N GLY A 351 -7.43 11.50 10.45
CA GLY A 351 -8.41 10.64 11.10
C GLY A 351 -8.52 10.92 12.59
N ILE A 352 -9.53 10.30 13.22
CA ILE A 352 -9.66 10.26 14.67
C ILE A 352 -8.96 9.01 15.20
N ASP A 353 -8.62 9.05 16.49
CA ASP A 353 -8.26 7.86 17.24
C ASP A 353 -9.35 6.76 17.09
N ALA A 354 -8.96 5.55 16.68
CA ALA A 354 -9.88 4.43 16.43
C ALA A 354 -10.91 4.61 15.31
N GLY A 355 -10.69 5.50 14.35
CA GLY A 355 -11.64 5.74 13.25
C GLY A 355 -11.83 4.51 12.35
N ALA A 356 -13.07 4.26 11.88
CA ALA A 356 -13.35 3.22 10.89
C ALA A 356 -13.04 3.67 9.44
N ASP A 357 -12.95 4.97 9.21
CA ASP A 357 -12.56 5.57 7.92
C ASP A 357 -11.63 6.77 8.17
N SER A 358 -10.82 7.10 7.17
CA SER A 358 -9.82 8.17 7.25
C SER A 358 -9.55 8.80 5.89
N GLY A 359 -9.24 10.10 5.92
CA GLY A 359 -8.74 10.83 4.76
C GLY A 359 -7.21 10.80 4.66
N LEU A 360 -6.67 11.27 3.54
CA LEU A 360 -5.23 11.52 3.38
C LEU A 360 -5.02 12.95 2.89
N LEU A 361 -4.04 13.65 3.46
CA LEU A 361 -3.57 14.94 2.94
C LEU A 361 -2.24 14.72 2.20
N SER A 362 -2.16 15.13 0.94
CA SER A 362 -0.91 15.11 0.18
C SER A 362 -0.04 16.32 0.48
N ALA A 363 1.27 16.19 0.29
CA ALA A 363 2.23 17.29 0.37
C ALA A 363 2.03 18.34 -0.74
N ASP A 364 1.13 18.05 -1.68
CA ASP A 364 0.65 18.94 -2.72
C ASP A 364 -0.65 19.64 -2.33
N GLY A 365 -1.30 19.28 -1.21
CA GLY A 365 -2.51 19.94 -0.70
C GLY A 365 -3.84 19.36 -1.15
N ALA A 366 -3.81 18.22 -1.86
CA ALA A 366 -5.00 17.45 -2.17
C ALA A 366 -5.46 16.63 -0.96
N LEU A 367 -6.76 16.60 -0.70
CA LEU A 367 -7.38 15.83 0.38
C LEU A 367 -8.18 14.65 -0.20
N GLU A 368 -7.73 13.42 0.00
CA GLU A 368 -8.55 12.23 -0.21
C GLU A 368 -9.54 12.08 0.93
N VAL A 369 -10.82 11.87 0.61
CA VAL A 369 -11.91 11.96 1.59
C VAL A 369 -12.30 10.63 2.24
N SER A 370 -11.80 9.50 1.73
CA SER A 370 -12.02 8.16 2.29
C SER A 370 -11.10 7.14 1.60
N ARG A 371 -10.95 5.95 2.17
CA ARG A 371 -10.29 4.81 1.52
C ARG A 371 -10.90 4.54 0.13
N ARG A 372 -10.06 4.50 -0.93
CA ARG A 372 -10.46 4.37 -2.35
C ARG A 372 -11.30 5.53 -2.90
N GLY A 373 -11.43 6.62 -2.15
CA GLY A 373 -12.26 7.76 -2.47
C GLY A 373 -11.63 8.73 -3.47
N PHE A 374 -12.42 9.71 -3.88
CA PHE A 374 -11.94 10.85 -4.65
C PHE A 374 -11.13 11.82 -3.79
N SER A 375 -10.48 12.79 -4.44
CA SER A 375 -9.78 13.88 -3.76
C SER A 375 -10.41 15.24 -4.04
N ILE A 376 -10.27 16.13 -3.06
CA ILE A 376 -10.52 17.57 -3.16
C ILE A 376 -9.17 18.24 -3.36
N GLU A 377 -8.91 18.75 -4.56
CA GLU A 377 -7.66 19.42 -4.94
C GLU A 377 -7.87 20.94 -5.06
N PRO A 378 -7.05 21.78 -4.41
CA PRO A 378 -7.14 23.23 -4.58
C PRO A 378 -6.48 23.70 -5.89
N PHE A 379 -7.06 24.72 -6.51
CA PHE A 379 -6.45 25.52 -7.56
C PHE A 379 -6.68 27.01 -7.25
N VAL A 380 -5.75 27.87 -7.66
CA VAL A 380 -5.93 29.32 -7.58
C VAL A 380 -5.93 29.90 -8.99
N VAL A 381 -6.98 30.61 -9.36
CA VAL A 381 -7.10 31.25 -10.67
C VAL A 381 -6.91 32.76 -10.53
N THR A 382 -5.94 33.29 -11.27
CA THR A 382 -5.61 34.73 -11.34
C THR A 382 -5.38 35.10 -12.80
N ASP A 383 -6.03 36.15 -13.31
CA ASP A 383 -5.87 36.62 -14.70
C ASP A 383 -6.00 35.51 -15.76
N SER A 384 -7.00 34.62 -15.59
CA SER A 384 -7.23 33.43 -16.42
C SER A 384 -6.10 32.37 -16.40
N ARG A 385 -5.06 32.55 -15.58
CA ARG A 385 -4.04 31.54 -15.31
C ARG A 385 -4.48 30.67 -14.14
N VAL A 386 -4.44 29.35 -14.34
CA VAL A 386 -4.69 28.35 -13.30
C VAL A 386 -3.36 27.99 -12.65
N VAL A 387 -3.24 28.25 -11.35
CA VAL A 387 -2.11 27.84 -10.51
C VAL A 387 -2.45 26.55 -9.79
N SER A 388 -1.54 25.59 -9.90
CA SER A 388 -1.62 24.25 -9.31
C SER A 388 -0.44 23.99 -8.36
N TRP A 389 -0.35 22.76 -7.84
CA TRP A 389 0.82 22.29 -7.08
C TRP A 389 2.15 22.44 -7.85
N ALA A 390 2.11 22.47 -9.19
CA ALA A 390 3.31 22.54 -10.03
C ALA A 390 3.92 23.95 -10.09
N ASP A 391 3.17 24.98 -9.70
CA ASP A 391 3.55 26.39 -9.83
C ASP A 391 3.94 27.06 -8.50
N VAL A 392 4.02 26.29 -7.41
CA VAL A 392 4.20 26.79 -6.04
C VAL A 392 5.30 26.04 -5.28
N ASP A 393 5.90 26.70 -4.30
CA ASP A 393 6.74 26.04 -3.29
C ASP A 393 5.83 25.50 -2.17
N THR A 394 5.86 24.18 -1.94
CA THR A 394 5.01 23.52 -0.94
C THR A 394 5.77 23.29 0.37
N ARG A 395 5.17 23.73 1.49
CA ARG A 395 5.76 23.62 2.83
C ARG A 395 4.81 22.89 3.77
N PRO A 396 4.98 21.56 3.92
CA PRO A 396 4.22 20.75 4.86
C PRO A 396 4.50 21.16 6.31
N PHE A 397 3.51 21.03 7.18
CA PHE A 397 3.62 21.24 8.63
C PHE A 397 2.65 20.34 9.40
N LEU A 398 2.90 20.20 10.70
CA LEU A 398 1.95 19.70 11.69
C LEU A 398 1.60 20.85 12.66
N LEU A 399 0.36 20.91 13.14
CA LEU A 399 0.01 21.84 14.21
C LEU A 399 0.91 21.57 15.44
N ASP A 400 1.44 22.64 16.04
CA ASP A 400 2.46 22.61 17.10
C ASP A 400 3.71 21.77 16.76
N GLY A 401 3.96 21.49 15.48
CA GLY A 401 5.07 20.69 14.99
C GLY A 401 4.99 19.19 15.32
N SER A 402 3.87 18.71 15.90
CA SER A 402 3.77 17.30 16.32
C SER A 402 2.36 16.70 16.40
N LEU A 403 1.30 17.51 16.48
CA LEU A 403 -0.07 16.99 16.53
C LEU A 403 -0.50 16.44 15.17
N PRO A 404 -1.35 15.40 15.11
CA PRO A 404 -1.85 14.79 13.86
C PRO A 404 -2.93 15.66 13.20
N ILE A 405 -2.65 16.96 13.09
CA ILE A 405 -3.42 17.96 12.38
C ILE A 405 -2.46 18.51 11.30
N PRO A 406 -2.36 17.81 10.16
CA PRO A 406 -1.42 18.16 9.12
C PRO A 406 -1.92 19.34 8.28
N GLY A 407 -0.96 20.02 7.68
CA GLY A 407 -1.23 21.00 6.65
C GLY A 407 -0.08 21.19 5.69
N VAL A 408 -0.34 21.98 4.66
CA VAL A 408 0.64 22.41 3.67
C VAL A 408 0.40 23.87 3.33
N THR A 409 1.49 24.62 3.21
CA THR A 409 1.48 26.00 2.73
C THR A 409 2.01 26.04 1.30
N TRP A 410 1.21 26.54 0.37
CA TRP A 410 1.65 26.91 -0.97
C TRP A 410 2.14 28.34 -0.95
N ARG A 411 3.40 28.53 -1.33
CA ARG A 411 4.01 29.85 -1.46
C ARG A 411 4.08 30.26 -2.93
N HIS A 412 3.34 31.30 -3.28
CA HIS A 412 3.41 32.02 -4.55
C HIS A 412 3.98 33.43 -4.30
N PRO A 413 4.57 34.13 -5.29
CA PRO A 413 5.11 35.48 -5.07
C PRO A 413 4.09 36.49 -4.52
N SER A 414 2.84 36.42 -4.97
CA SER A 414 1.80 37.42 -4.62
C SER A 414 0.84 36.97 -3.51
N TRP A 415 0.77 35.68 -3.20
CA TRP A 415 -0.18 35.13 -2.25
C TRP A 415 0.34 33.85 -1.60
N GLU A 416 -0.29 33.45 -0.50
CA GLU A 416 -0.02 32.20 0.20
C GLU A 416 -1.34 31.46 0.44
N LEU A 417 -1.40 30.16 0.11
CA LEU A 417 -2.54 29.30 0.43
C LEU A 417 -2.10 28.28 1.47
N ARG A 418 -2.71 28.34 2.66
CA ARG A 418 -2.51 27.35 3.72
C ARG A 418 -3.69 26.39 3.75
N VAL A 419 -3.42 25.10 3.56
CA VAL A 419 -4.39 24.01 3.68
C VAL A 419 -4.13 23.30 5.00
N THR A 420 -5.15 23.19 5.86
CA THR A 420 -5.08 22.44 7.13
C THR A 420 -6.23 21.44 7.15
N ALA A 421 -5.97 20.19 7.53
CA ALA A 421 -6.99 19.15 7.63
C ALA A 421 -6.99 18.50 9.01
N PHE A 422 -8.17 18.19 9.54
CA PHE A 422 -8.33 17.42 10.77
C PHE A 422 -9.64 16.63 10.74
N ALA A 423 -9.73 15.60 11.57
CA ALA A 423 -10.97 14.85 11.79
C ALA A 423 -11.52 15.15 13.19
N SER A 424 -12.85 15.18 13.31
CA SER A 424 -13.56 15.37 14.59
C SER A 424 -14.72 14.37 14.73
N GLY A 425 -15.19 14.20 15.95
CA GLY A 425 -16.31 13.30 16.28
C GLY A 425 -15.88 12.00 16.99
N SER A 426 -16.73 11.00 16.92
CA SER A 426 -16.51 9.65 17.47
C SER A 426 -16.43 8.60 16.35
N ARG A 427 -16.17 7.34 16.70
CA ARG A 427 -16.10 6.24 15.72
C ARG A 427 -17.42 6.04 14.95
N GLU A 428 -18.55 6.30 15.61
CA GLU A 428 -19.90 6.15 15.05
C GLU A 428 -20.33 7.34 14.21
N VAL A 429 -19.86 8.54 14.56
CA VAL A 429 -20.17 9.79 13.85
C VAL A 429 -18.91 10.66 13.80
N SER A 430 -18.18 10.57 12.70
CA SER A 430 -16.97 11.35 12.44
C SER A 430 -17.05 12.13 11.14
N ARG A 431 -16.25 13.20 11.06
CA ARG A 431 -16.17 14.09 9.90
C ARG A 431 -14.74 14.57 9.67
N LEU A 432 -14.39 14.72 8.40
CA LEU A 432 -13.21 15.47 7.96
C LEU A 432 -13.56 16.94 7.85
N VAL A 433 -12.67 17.80 8.30
CA VAL A 433 -12.73 19.25 8.11
C VAL A 433 -11.45 19.68 7.40
N ALA A 434 -11.59 20.40 6.29
CA ALA A 434 -10.47 21.05 5.61
C ALA A 434 -10.68 22.56 5.55
N ARG A 435 -9.62 23.27 5.93
CA ARG A 435 -9.52 24.72 6.00
C ARG A 435 -8.51 25.21 4.97
N TYR A 436 -8.95 26.15 4.12
CA TYR A 436 -8.16 26.80 3.09
C TYR A 436 -8.06 28.29 3.41
N GLU A 437 -6.86 28.77 3.73
CA GLU A 437 -6.60 30.16 4.09
C GLU A 437 -5.74 30.80 3.02
N LEU A 438 -6.30 31.78 2.32
CA LEU A 438 -5.62 32.48 1.23
C LEU A 438 -5.26 33.89 1.69
N LYS A 439 -3.97 34.19 1.72
CA LYS A 439 -3.41 35.46 2.19
C LYS A 439 -2.80 36.25 1.03
N ASN A 440 -3.12 37.53 0.95
CA ASN A 440 -2.47 38.47 0.04
C ASN A 440 -1.11 38.90 0.61
N LEU A 441 -0.04 38.72 -0.17
CA LEU A 441 1.33 39.10 0.21
C LEU A 441 1.79 40.43 -0.41
N THR A 442 0.96 41.01 -1.28
CA THR A 442 1.27 42.26 -1.97
C THR A 442 0.86 43.48 -1.14
N ARG A 443 1.22 44.66 -1.64
CA ARG A 443 0.83 45.95 -1.05
C ARG A 443 -0.45 46.52 -1.69
N GLU A 444 -1.08 45.79 -2.59
CA GLU A 444 -2.27 46.22 -3.33
C GLU A 444 -3.41 45.23 -3.10
N ALA A 445 -4.66 45.70 -3.22
CA ALA A 445 -5.80 44.79 -3.17
C ALA A 445 -5.74 43.82 -4.35
N THR A 446 -5.94 42.53 -4.09
CA THR A 446 -5.89 41.48 -5.12
C THR A 446 -7.21 40.71 -5.14
N THR A 447 -7.76 40.49 -6.33
CA THR A 447 -8.88 39.56 -6.51
C THR A 447 -8.37 38.25 -7.09
N VAL A 448 -8.65 37.15 -6.41
CA VAL A 448 -8.25 35.80 -6.78
C VAL A 448 -9.45 34.86 -6.70
N GLN A 449 -9.45 33.78 -7.46
CA GLN A 449 -10.47 32.74 -7.34
C GLN A 449 -9.85 31.46 -6.80
N LEU A 450 -10.24 31.06 -5.59
CA LEU A 450 -9.95 29.72 -5.07
C LEU A 450 -10.96 28.74 -5.66
N VAL A 451 -10.47 27.65 -6.24
CA VAL A 451 -11.31 26.55 -6.74
C VAL A 451 -10.97 25.29 -5.96
N LEU A 452 -11.99 24.65 -5.39
CA LEU A 452 -11.88 23.34 -4.77
C LEU A 452 -12.47 22.30 -5.73
N ALA A 453 -11.61 21.46 -6.28
CA ALA A 453 -11.94 20.51 -7.32
C ALA A 453 -12.13 19.10 -6.76
N VAL A 454 -13.30 18.49 -7.02
CA VAL A 454 -13.52 17.06 -6.81
C VAL A 454 -13.02 16.31 -8.04
N ARG A 455 -12.02 15.44 -7.86
CA ARG A 455 -11.32 14.76 -8.97
C ARG A 455 -11.27 13.24 -8.78
N PRO A 456 -11.27 12.44 -9.87
CA PRO A 456 -11.31 10.98 -9.84
C PRO A 456 -9.95 10.35 -9.50
N PHE A 457 -9.28 10.88 -8.49
CA PHE A 457 -7.95 10.47 -8.06
C PHE A 457 -7.91 10.31 -6.54
N GLN A 458 -7.30 9.23 -6.10
CA GLN A 458 -6.81 9.05 -4.73
C GLN A 458 -5.57 9.92 -4.52
N VAL A 459 -5.30 10.28 -3.28
CA VAL A 459 -3.98 10.80 -2.87
C VAL A 459 -2.96 9.66 -2.83
N ASN A 460 -3.39 8.45 -2.45
CA ASN A 460 -2.58 7.23 -2.60
C ASN A 460 -2.26 6.97 -4.09
N PRO A 461 -1.01 7.06 -4.56
CA PRO A 461 -0.71 7.02 -5.99
C PRO A 461 -0.67 5.57 -6.54
N PRO A 462 -0.69 5.38 -7.87
CA PRO A 462 -0.73 4.05 -8.50
C PRO A 462 0.38 3.09 -8.03
N VAL A 463 1.58 3.63 -7.81
CA VAL A 463 2.76 2.87 -7.38
C VAL A 463 2.65 2.32 -5.95
N GLN A 464 1.66 2.74 -5.15
CA GLN A 464 1.37 2.17 -3.83
C GLN A 464 0.22 1.18 -3.91
N SER A 465 0.53 -0.03 -4.38
CA SER A 465 -0.47 -1.07 -4.59
C SER A 465 0.02 -2.41 -4.01
N LEU A 466 -0.57 -2.80 -2.88
CA LEU A 466 -0.40 -4.11 -2.25
C LEU A 466 -1.77 -4.78 -2.05
N ASN A 467 -2.48 -4.44 -0.97
CA ASN A 467 -3.85 -4.94 -0.72
C ASN A 467 -4.94 -4.03 -1.35
N ILE A 468 -4.63 -2.74 -1.52
CA ILE A 468 -5.53 -1.74 -2.10
C ILE A 468 -4.82 -1.06 -3.26
N LEU A 469 -5.50 -0.95 -4.40
CA LEU A 469 -5.01 -0.27 -5.60
C LEU A 469 -5.12 1.25 -5.41
N GLY A 470 -3.98 1.95 -5.44
CA GLY A 470 -3.92 3.41 -5.50
C GLY A 470 -4.18 3.98 -6.90
N GLY A 471 -4.23 5.31 -7.01
CA GLY A 471 -4.36 6.02 -8.28
C GLY A 471 -5.78 6.49 -8.58
N ALA A 472 -6.38 6.02 -9.67
CA ALA A 472 -7.70 6.44 -10.10
C ALA A 472 -8.78 6.02 -9.07
N SER A 473 -9.79 6.87 -8.91
CA SER A 473 -11.00 6.58 -8.14
C SER A 473 -12.21 6.91 -9.01
N ALA A 474 -13.11 5.95 -9.18
CA ALA A 474 -14.25 6.13 -10.07
C ALA A 474 -15.22 7.19 -9.51
N ILE A 475 -15.62 8.14 -10.35
CA ILE A 475 -16.70 9.09 -10.12
C ILE A 475 -17.68 8.98 -11.30
N ARG A 476 -18.78 8.26 -11.09
CA ARG A 476 -19.87 8.11 -12.06
C ARG A 476 -20.91 9.20 -11.92
N ASP A 477 -21.25 9.59 -10.70
CA ASP A 477 -22.33 10.54 -10.45
C ASP A 477 -21.85 11.71 -9.60
N ILE A 478 -22.17 12.93 -10.03
CA ILE A 478 -22.02 14.14 -9.24
C ILE A 478 -23.33 14.92 -9.26
N ALA A 479 -23.76 15.44 -8.11
CA ALA A 479 -24.91 16.33 -8.02
C ALA A 479 -24.72 17.41 -6.95
N TRP A 480 -24.96 18.66 -7.31
CA TRP A 480 -25.07 19.80 -6.42
C TRP A 480 -26.55 20.15 -6.18
N ASP A 481 -26.96 20.22 -4.92
CA ASP A 481 -28.35 20.51 -4.53
C ASP A 481 -28.58 21.95 -4.01
N GLY A 482 -27.53 22.77 -3.97
CA GLY A 482 -27.55 24.11 -3.39
C GLY A 482 -26.86 24.21 -2.03
N GLU A 483 -26.66 23.08 -1.34
CA GLU A 483 -25.99 23.01 -0.05
C GLU A 483 -24.81 22.04 -0.01
N GLY A 484 -24.92 20.88 -0.64
CA GLY A 484 -23.94 19.80 -0.64
C GLY A 484 -23.65 19.27 -2.03
N LEU A 485 -22.40 18.86 -2.26
CA LEU A 485 -21.96 18.20 -3.49
C LEU A 485 -21.88 16.69 -3.25
N SER A 486 -22.87 15.95 -3.75
CA SER A 486 -22.93 14.49 -3.68
C SER A 486 -22.06 13.84 -4.76
N VAL A 487 -21.35 12.77 -4.41
CA VAL A 487 -20.47 12.00 -5.31
C VAL A 487 -20.77 10.50 -5.17
N ASN A 488 -21.11 9.82 -6.28
CA ASN A 488 -21.50 8.39 -6.42
C ASN A 488 -22.66 7.88 -5.55
N SER A 489 -23.25 8.72 -4.68
CA SER A 489 -24.15 8.42 -3.55
C SER A 489 -23.48 8.14 -2.19
N ASP A 490 -22.17 7.92 -2.15
CA ASP A 490 -21.47 7.49 -0.93
C ASP A 490 -20.97 8.62 -0.04
N ARG A 491 -20.68 9.78 -0.63
CA ARG A 491 -20.08 10.92 0.05
C ARG A 491 -20.73 12.23 -0.38
N VAL A 492 -20.77 13.18 0.54
CA VAL A 492 -21.25 14.56 0.31
C VAL A 492 -20.21 15.53 0.84
N VAL A 493 -19.83 16.52 0.03
CA VAL A 493 -18.95 17.62 0.44
C VAL A 493 -19.80 18.83 0.77
N TYR A 494 -19.73 19.29 2.03
CA TYR A 494 -20.45 20.47 2.51
C TYR A 494 -19.52 21.68 2.59
N PRO A 495 -19.60 22.64 1.67
CA PRO A 495 -18.88 23.89 1.79
C PRO A 495 -19.46 24.73 2.95
N LEU A 496 -18.58 25.28 3.79
CA LEU A 496 -18.99 26.09 4.95
C LEU A 496 -19.30 27.54 4.57
N ARG A 497 -18.74 27.99 3.45
CA ARG A 497 -19.10 29.24 2.77
C ARG A 497 -19.77 28.88 1.46
N ALA A 498 -20.85 29.57 1.08
CA ALA A 498 -21.49 29.33 -0.20
C ALA A 498 -20.49 29.62 -1.36
N PRO A 499 -20.25 28.65 -2.28
CA PRO A 499 -19.49 28.91 -3.49
C PRO A 499 -20.24 29.90 -4.39
N GLU A 500 -19.51 30.75 -5.12
CA GLU A 500 -20.10 31.60 -6.16
C GLU A 500 -20.61 30.74 -7.33
N ARG A 501 -19.92 29.64 -7.60
CA ARG A 501 -20.19 28.75 -8.72
C ARG A 501 -19.86 27.31 -8.38
N VAL A 502 -20.74 26.38 -8.76
CA VAL A 502 -20.52 24.93 -8.71
C VAL A 502 -20.85 24.32 -10.06
N VAL A 503 -19.91 23.60 -10.66
CA VAL A 503 -20.10 22.94 -11.96
C VAL A 503 -19.55 21.53 -11.91
N ALA A 504 -20.29 20.59 -12.50
CA ALA A 504 -19.86 19.22 -12.75
C ALA A 504 -19.54 19.01 -14.24
N PHE A 505 -18.56 18.15 -14.51
CA PHE A 505 -18.05 17.87 -15.84
C PHE A 505 -17.95 16.35 -16.06
N PRO A 506 -18.45 15.82 -17.19
CA PRO A 506 -18.12 14.47 -17.61
C PRO A 506 -16.66 14.43 -18.05
N PHE A 507 -16.05 13.24 -18.10
CA PHE A 507 -14.67 13.07 -18.54
C PHE A 507 -14.44 13.61 -19.96
N ASP A 508 -15.43 13.42 -20.84
CA ASP A 508 -15.39 13.88 -22.24
C ASP A 508 -15.27 15.40 -22.41
N ALA A 509 -15.55 16.20 -21.36
CA ALA A 509 -15.31 17.65 -21.40
C ALA A 509 -13.81 18.00 -21.40
N GLY A 510 -12.96 17.04 -21.00
CA GLY A 510 -11.51 17.17 -20.88
C GLY A 510 -11.03 17.55 -19.47
N PRO A 511 -9.72 17.71 -19.27
CA PRO A 511 -9.13 17.86 -17.94
C PRO A 511 -9.52 19.19 -17.29
N LEU A 512 -9.84 19.13 -16.00
CA LEU A 512 -10.39 20.26 -15.25
C LEU A 512 -9.52 21.54 -15.29
N PRO A 513 -8.19 21.50 -15.13
CA PRO A 513 -7.37 22.73 -15.19
C PRO A 513 -7.49 23.48 -16.52
N ARG A 514 -7.68 22.77 -17.65
CA ARG A 514 -7.96 23.38 -18.95
C ARG A 514 -9.30 24.10 -18.96
N LEU A 515 -10.31 23.50 -18.34
CA LEU A 515 -11.66 24.06 -18.26
C LEU A 515 -11.67 25.33 -17.38
N LEU A 516 -10.94 25.34 -16.27
CA LEU A 516 -10.87 26.48 -15.35
C LEU A 516 -10.18 27.72 -15.96
N GLY A 517 -9.29 27.53 -16.94
CA GLY A 517 -8.64 28.63 -17.66
C GLY A 517 -9.55 29.33 -18.68
N ALA A 518 -10.72 28.76 -18.99
CA ALA A 518 -11.67 29.40 -19.91
C ALA A 518 -12.41 30.56 -19.20
N PRO A 519 -12.62 31.72 -19.88
CA PRO A 519 -13.22 32.93 -19.28
C PRO A 519 -14.57 32.69 -18.60
N ASP A 520 -15.42 31.83 -19.20
CA ASP A 520 -16.77 31.53 -18.72
C ASP A 520 -17.00 30.01 -18.65
N TRP A 521 -16.21 29.32 -17.82
CA TRP A 521 -16.45 27.91 -17.58
C TRP A 521 -17.84 27.69 -16.95
N SER A 522 -18.70 27.01 -17.71
CA SER A 522 -20.08 26.66 -17.38
C SER A 522 -20.34 25.19 -17.67
N GLY A 523 -21.33 24.63 -16.99
CA GLY A 523 -21.74 23.24 -17.11
C GLY A 523 -22.88 22.94 -16.14
N PRO A 524 -23.39 21.71 -16.14
CA PRO A 524 -24.51 21.33 -15.30
C PRO A 524 -24.10 21.23 -13.82
N ALA A 525 -25.09 21.34 -12.94
CA ALA A 525 -24.94 21.03 -11.52
C ALA A 525 -24.98 19.52 -11.23
N ARG A 526 -25.32 18.70 -12.25
CA ARG A 526 -25.41 17.24 -12.17
C ARG A 526 -24.80 16.60 -13.41
N VAL A 527 -24.04 15.52 -13.23
CA VAL A 527 -23.52 14.71 -14.34
C VAL A 527 -23.56 13.24 -13.99
N HIS A 528 -23.84 12.41 -15.00
CA HIS A 528 -23.58 10.99 -15.02
C HIS A 528 -22.49 10.71 -16.08
N ASP A 529 -21.44 9.98 -15.71
CA ASP A 529 -20.31 9.65 -16.56
C ASP A 529 -20.13 8.13 -16.65
N GLU A 530 -20.35 7.60 -17.85
CA GLU A 530 -20.31 6.16 -18.15
C GLU A 530 -18.92 5.54 -17.96
N VAL A 531 -17.85 6.33 -18.17
CA VAL A 531 -16.46 5.88 -17.94
C VAL A 531 -16.16 5.85 -16.44
N GLY A 532 -16.78 6.75 -15.69
CA GLY A 532 -16.61 6.91 -14.26
C GLY A 532 -15.45 7.82 -13.91
N TRP A 533 -15.15 8.84 -14.71
CA TRP A 533 -14.08 9.82 -14.44
C TRP A 533 -14.58 11.27 -14.44
N ALA A 534 -15.82 11.49 -13.97
CA ALA A 534 -16.36 12.83 -13.81
C ALA A 534 -15.56 13.66 -12.79
N SER A 535 -15.69 14.99 -12.87
CA SER A 535 -15.09 15.93 -11.94
C SER A 535 -16.04 17.10 -11.65
N ALA A 536 -15.77 17.85 -10.59
CA ALA A 536 -16.52 19.07 -10.28
C ALA A 536 -15.63 20.16 -9.70
N ALA A 537 -16.07 21.40 -9.80
CA ALA A 537 -15.37 22.58 -9.28
C ALA A 537 -16.33 23.44 -8.46
N MET A 538 -15.92 23.78 -7.23
CA MET A 538 -16.55 24.80 -6.39
C MET A 538 -15.64 26.04 -6.35
N ALA A 539 -16.13 27.19 -6.80
CA ALA A 539 -15.31 28.40 -6.94
C ALA A 539 -15.71 29.52 -5.98
N TYR A 540 -14.70 30.20 -5.45
CA TYR A 540 -14.82 31.30 -4.50
C TYR A 540 -13.99 32.48 -4.99
N ARG A 541 -14.64 33.55 -5.45
CA ARG A 541 -13.97 34.82 -5.73
C ARG A 541 -13.72 35.57 -4.43
N LEU A 542 -12.46 35.92 -4.20
CA LEU A 542 -11.96 36.51 -2.96
C LEU A 542 -11.23 37.81 -3.32
N THR A 543 -11.73 38.94 -2.83
CA THR A 543 -11.00 40.22 -2.88
C THR A 543 -10.32 40.42 -1.54
N LEU A 544 -9.00 40.53 -1.55
CA LEU A 544 -8.14 40.59 -0.38
C LEU A 544 -7.37 41.90 -0.34
N GLU A 545 -7.60 42.69 0.70
CA GLU A 545 -6.77 43.85 1.01
C GLU A 545 -5.30 43.45 1.26
N PRO A 546 -4.34 44.39 1.18
CA PRO A 546 -2.94 44.12 1.47
C PRO A 546 -2.75 43.42 2.83
N GLY A 547 -2.13 42.24 2.82
CA GLY A 547 -1.90 41.43 4.02
C GLY A 547 -3.12 40.69 4.58
N ALA A 548 -4.32 40.88 4.02
CA ALA A 548 -5.55 40.23 4.48
C ALA A 548 -5.59 38.74 4.10
N THR A 549 -6.30 37.97 4.91
CA THR A 549 -6.54 36.54 4.73
C THR A 549 -8.04 36.27 4.62
N ALA A 550 -8.44 35.46 3.64
CA ALA A 550 -9.77 34.86 3.61
C ALA A 550 -9.71 33.37 3.88
N THR A 551 -10.73 32.85 4.57
CA THR A 551 -10.86 31.44 4.91
C THR A 551 -12.05 30.82 4.20
N VAL A 552 -11.84 29.65 3.61
CA VAL A 552 -12.86 28.77 3.04
C VAL A 552 -12.73 27.41 3.72
N GLY A 553 -13.85 26.81 4.12
CA GLY A 553 -13.86 25.50 4.77
C GLY A 553 -14.79 24.53 4.05
N VAL A 554 -14.47 23.23 4.11
CA VAL A 554 -15.36 22.14 3.70
C VAL A 554 -15.43 21.08 4.79
N VAL A 555 -16.58 20.42 4.91
CA VAL A 555 -16.78 19.29 5.80
C VAL A 555 -17.26 18.09 5.00
N VAL A 556 -16.69 16.92 5.27
CA VAL A 556 -17.09 15.65 4.67
C VAL A 556 -17.40 14.64 5.78
N PRO A 557 -18.65 14.17 5.92
CA PRO A 557 -18.96 13.07 6.84
C PRO A 557 -18.19 11.80 6.46
N LEU A 558 -17.51 11.20 7.44
CA LEU A 558 -16.79 9.94 7.29
C LEU A 558 -17.66 8.75 7.70
N THR A 559 -18.26 8.84 8.89
CA THR A 559 -19.11 7.81 9.49
C THR A 559 -20.38 8.42 10.04
N GLY A 560 -21.43 7.61 10.19
CA GLY A 560 -22.71 8.06 10.72
C GLY A 560 -23.58 8.80 9.70
N SER A 561 -24.30 9.83 10.16
CA SER A 561 -25.27 10.57 9.34
C SER A 561 -24.58 11.34 8.21
N LYS A 562 -25.12 11.22 7.00
CA LYS A 562 -24.73 12.03 5.84
C LYS A 562 -25.32 13.45 5.88
N ALA A 563 -26.09 13.80 6.91
CA ALA A 563 -26.69 15.12 7.04
C ALA A 563 -25.64 16.24 7.12
N ARG A 564 -26.03 17.44 6.71
CA ARG A 564 -25.19 18.63 6.85
C ARG A 564 -24.84 18.83 8.33
N PRO A 565 -23.56 19.05 8.67
CA PRO A 565 -23.16 19.33 10.04
C PRO A 565 -23.79 20.64 10.52
N ASP A 566 -24.21 20.69 11.78
CA ASP A 566 -24.63 21.93 12.43
C ASP A 566 -23.41 22.82 12.68
N VAL A 567 -23.37 23.96 11.98
CA VAL A 567 -22.29 24.94 12.04
C VAL A 567 -22.88 26.21 12.65
N THR A 568 -22.67 26.36 13.96
CA THR A 568 -23.16 27.50 14.73
C THR A 568 -22.25 28.72 14.59
N GLY A 569 -22.81 29.85 14.16
CA GLY A 569 -22.08 31.13 14.01
C GLY A 569 -21.27 31.23 12.72
N GLU A 570 -20.29 32.14 12.71
CA GLU A 570 -19.42 32.35 11.54
C GLU A 570 -18.53 31.12 11.28
N PRO A 571 -18.45 30.62 10.02
CA PRO A 571 -17.67 29.43 9.66
C PRO A 571 -16.22 29.42 10.15
N GLY A 572 -15.53 30.57 10.08
CA GLY A 572 -14.15 30.70 10.54
C GLY A 572 -14.02 30.43 12.03
N THR A 573 -14.86 31.07 12.84
CA THR A 573 -14.89 30.90 14.30
C THR A 573 -15.31 29.48 14.69
N TRP A 574 -16.22 28.85 13.94
CA TRP A 574 -16.54 27.44 14.15
C TRP A 574 -15.32 26.54 13.90
N MET A 575 -14.61 26.72 12.78
CA MET A 575 -13.40 25.94 12.50
C MET A 575 -12.30 26.15 13.54
N ASP A 576 -12.11 27.37 14.04
CA ASP A 576 -11.16 27.67 15.12
C ASP A 576 -11.49 26.87 16.39
N ARG A 577 -12.77 26.86 16.79
CA ARG A 577 -13.25 26.10 17.96
C ARG A 577 -13.05 24.59 17.78
N GLU A 578 -13.42 24.05 16.62
CA GLU A 578 -13.28 22.62 16.33
C GLU A 578 -11.81 22.18 16.29
N GLN A 579 -10.94 22.95 15.61
CA GLN A 579 -9.51 22.65 15.57
C GLN A 579 -8.89 22.72 16.96
N ALA A 580 -9.26 23.71 17.78
CA ALA A 580 -8.77 23.84 19.15
C ALA A 580 -9.24 22.67 20.03
N ALA A 581 -10.50 22.23 19.89
CA ALA A 581 -11.03 21.08 20.60
C ALA A 581 -10.30 19.78 20.21
N VAL A 582 -10.10 19.54 18.91
CA VAL A 582 -9.35 18.38 18.40
C VAL A 582 -7.89 18.43 18.87
N ALA A 583 -7.24 19.59 18.82
CA ALA A 583 -5.88 19.75 19.33
C ALA A 583 -5.81 19.47 20.84
N GLY A 584 -6.76 19.96 21.65
CA GLY A 584 -6.84 19.67 23.08
C GLY A 584 -6.99 18.18 23.37
N ALA A 585 -7.90 17.50 22.66
CA ALA A 585 -8.13 16.07 22.78
C ALA A 585 -6.91 15.23 22.40
N TRP A 586 -6.12 15.68 21.42
CA TRP A 586 -4.83 15.06 21.09
C TRP A 586 -3.78 15.32 22.17
N ARG A 587 -3.70 16.53 22.73
CA ARG A 587 -2.76 16.80 23.83
C ARG A 587 -3.02 15.89 25.03
N GLU A 588 -4.28 15.76 25.45
CA GLU A 588 -4.67 14.86 26.55
C GLU A 588 -4.24 13.40 26.32
N ARG A 589 -4.36 12.90 25.08
CA ARG A 589 -3.93 11.55 24.72
C ARG A 589 -2.40 11.41 24.74
N LEU A 590 -1.69 12.36 24.14
CA LEU A 590 -0.26 12.25 23.87
C LEU A 590 0.62 12.66 25.07
N ASP A 591 0.09 13.43 26.01
CA ASP A 591 0.82 13.98 27.17
C ASP A 591 0.72 13.11 28.45
N ARG A 592 0.22 11.87 28.35
CA ARG A 592 0.20 10.92 29.47
C ARG A 592 1.59 10.59 30.01
N VAL A 593 2.62 10.75 29.16
CA VAL A 593 4.04 10.68 29.48
C VAL A 593 4.69 11.91 28.87
N SER A 594 5.51 12.63 29.65
CA SER A 594 6.21 13.82 29.15
C SER A 594 7.72 13.64 29.25
N ILE A 595 8.42 13.99 28.17
CA ILE A 595 9.88 14.00 28.12
C ILE A 595 10.31 15.41 27.70
N GLU A 596 11.02 16.09 28.59
CA GLU A 596 11.57 17.42 28.34
C GLU A 596 13.07 17.27 28.11
N VAL A 597 13.56 17.85 27.01
CA VAL A 597 14.96 17.80 26.58
C VAL A 597 15.40 19.17 26.07
N PRO A 598 16.71 19.46 25.99
CA PRO A 598 17.19 20.68 25.34
C PRO A 598 16.83 20.71 23.84
N ALA A 599 16.97 21.88 23.22
CA ALA A 599 16.60 22.11 21.81
C ALA A 599 17.19 21.07 20.83
N ALA A 600 18.42 20.60 21.08
CA ALA A 600 19.07 19.57 20.27
C ALA A 600 18.35 18.20 20.30
N GLY A 601 17.64 17.88 21.38
CA GLY A 601 16.83 16.66 21.51
C GLY A 601 15.37 16.82 21.07
N GLN A 602 14.91 18.05 20.82
CA GLN A 602 13.51 18.32 20.51
C GLN A 602 12.96 17.54 19.29
N PRO A 603 13.73 17.31 18.20
CA PRO A 603 13.28 16.45 17.11
C PRO A 603 12.94 15.02 17.53
N VAL A 604 13.64 14.48 18.54
CA VAL A 604 13.39 13.12 19.06
C VAL A 604 12.03 13.07 19.76
N VAL A 605 11.79 13.98 20.71
CA VAL A 605 10.54 13.99 21.48
C VAL A 605 9.34 14.40 20.61
N SER A 606 9.52 15.36 19.69
CA SER A 606 8.43 15.78 18.78
C SER A 606 8.02 14.63 17.85
N THR A 607 9.00 13.86 17.37
CA THR A 607 8.72 12.69 16.53
C THR A 607 8.11 11.55 17.35
N LEU A 608 8.53 11.35 18.60
CA LEU A 608 7.94 10.36 19.52
C LEU A 608 6.45 10.64 19.72
N ARG A 609 6.12 11.91 19.97
CA ARG A 609 4.74 12.37 20.14
C ARG A 609 3.90 12.15 18.89
N THR A 610 4.44 12.46 17.71
CA THR A 610 3.74 12.21 16.43
C THR A 610 3.60 10.73 16.12
N ALA A 611 4.62 9.91 16.40
CA ALA A 611 4.59 8.47 16.19
C ALA A 611 3.46 7.81 17.02
N LEU A 612 3.29 8.22 18.29
CA LEU A 612 2.16 7.76 19.11
C LEU A 612 0.81 8.17 18.49
N ALA A 613 0.70 9.40 18.01
CA ALA A 613 -0.50 9.87 17.33
C ALA A 613 -0.82 9.03 16.09
N HIS A 614 0.18 8.72 15.26
CA HIS A 614 0.01 7.89 14.08
C HIS A 614 -0.45 6.47 14.42
N VAL A 615 0.13 5.82 15.44
CA VAL A 615 -0.32 4.50 15.93
C VAL A 615 -1.79 4.53 16.35
N LEU A 616 -2.25 5.61 16.99
CA LEU A 616 -3.64 5.78 17.42
C LEU A 616 -4.59 6.10 16.26
N VAL A 617 -4.15 6.88 15.25
CA VAL A 617 -4.98 7.25 14.09
C VAL A 617 -5.12 6.09 13.09
N THR A 618 -4.10 5.24 12.92
CA THR A 618 -4.16 4.12 11.95
C THR A 618 -4.97 2.92 12.46
N ARG A 619 -5.30 2.86 13.75
CA ARG A 619 -6.09 1.77 14.31
C ARG A 619 -7.57 1.90 13.95
N ASP A 620 -8.22 0.75 13.77
CA ASP A 620 -9.65 0.64 13.47
C ASP A 620 -10.35 -0.06 14.63
N GLY A 621 -10.87 0.74 15.57
CA GLY A 621 -11.41 0.22 16.83
C GLY A 621 -10.28 -0.47 17.62
N PRO A 622 -10.43 -1.74 18.03
CA PRO A 622 -9.35 -2.47 18.70
C PRO A 622 -8.21 -2.87 17.74
N VAL A 623 -8.41 -2.79 16.42
CA VAL A 623 -7.50 -3.37 15.43
C VAL A 623 -6.30 -2.46 15.19
N LEU A 624 -5.11 -2.88 15.63
CA LEU A 624 -3.85 -2.18 15.37
C LEU A 624 -3.34 -2.52 13.97
N ARG A 625 -3.10 -1.51 13.13
CA ARG A 625 -2.64 -1.68 11.75
C ARG A 625 -1.45 -0.78 11.44
N PRO A 626 -0.42 -1.27 10.73
CA PRO A 626 0.67 -0.44 10.21
C PRO A 626 0.20 0.64 9.24
N GLY A 627 -0.93 0.48 8.56
CA GLY A 627 -1.43 1.50 7.64
C GLY A 627 -2.93 1.43 7.38
N VAL A 628 -3.44 2.41 6.62
CA VAL A 628 -4.87 2.60 6.30
C VAL A 628 -5.18 2.42 4.81
N ARG A 629 -4.17 2.14 3.97
CA ARG A 629 -4.26 1.89 2.53
C ARG A 629 -3.63 0.55 2.16
N SER A 630 -2.39 0.54 1.68
CA SER A 630 -1.68 -0.65 1.21
C SER A 630 -1.57 -1.71 2.31
N TYR A 631 -1.43 -1.23 3.54
CA TYR A 631 -1.26 -2.01 4.77
C TYR A 631 -2.50 -2.04 5.67
N ALA A 632 -3.70 -1.90 5.10
CA ALA A 632 -4.96 -1.95 5.85
C ALA A 632 -5.32 -3.37 6.36
N ARG A 633 -4.42 -3.99 7.12
CA ARG A 633 -4.53 -5.32 7.76
C ARG A 633 -3.85 -5.26 9.13
N SER A 634 -4.17 -6.21 10.01
CA SER A 634 -3.56 -6.32 11.33
C SER A 634 -2.58 -7.48 11.37
N TRP A 635 -1.28 -7.19 11.31
CA TRP A 635 -0.25 -8.21 11.57
C TRP A 635 -0.03 -8.38 13.07
N ILE A 636 0.08 -9.63 13.55
CA ILE A 636 0.32 -9.88 14.97
C ILE A 636 1.68 -9.31 15.42
N ARG A 637 2.70 -9.44 14.57
CA ARG A 637 4.03 -8.83 14.73
C ARG A 637 3.95 -7.35 15.04
N ASP A 638 3.38 -6.60 14.11
CA ASP A 638 3.24 -5.15 14.18
C ASP A 638 2.40 -4.77 15.40
N GLY A 639 1.25 -5.40 15.56
CA GLY A 639 0.32 -5.12 16.65
C GLY A 639 0.92 -5.40 18.03
N ALA A 640 1.75 -6.42 18.18
CA ALA A 640 2.44 -6.72 19.43
C ALA A 640 3.50 -5.65 19.79
N MET A 641 4.23 -5.12 18.81
CA MET A 641 5.20 -4.02 19.00
C MET A 641 4.50 -2.67 19.24
N MET A 642 3.42 -2.40 18.50
CA MET A 642 2.56 -1.24 18.72
C MET A 642 1.92 -1.28 20.11
N ALA A 643 1.42 -2.44 20.55
CA ALA A 643 0.83 -2.60 21.88
C ALA A 643 1.85 -2.34 23.00
N GLU A 644 3.08 -2.86 22.90
CA GLU A 644 4.11 -2.58 23.92
C GLU A 644 4.53 -1.11 23.94
N SER A 645 4.58 -0.43 22.79
CA SER A 645 4.76 1.02 22.71
C SER A 645 3.62 1.79 23.40
N LEU A 646 2.38 1.39 23.16
CA LEU A 646 1.18 1.94 23.79
C LEU A 646 1.18 1.73 25.31
N LEU A 647 1.61 0.56 25.79
CA LEU A 647 1.74 0.26 27.22
C LEU A 647 2.74 1.21 27.89
N ARG A 648 3.91 1.43 27.28
CA ARG A 648 4.95 2.36 27.80
C ARG A 648 4.49 3.82 27.85
N LEU A 649 3.63 4.22 26.92
CA LEU A 649 3.10 5.58 26.81
C LEU A 649 1.74 5.78 27.49
N GLY A 650 1.26 4.80 28.25
CA GLY A 650 0.08 4.95 29.10
C GLY A 650 -1.26 4.70 28.41
N HIS A 651 -1.30 3.83 27.39
CA HIS A 651 -2.52 3.37 26.71
C HIS A 651 -2.77 1.86 26.87
N PRO A 652 -2.85 1.35 28.12
CA PRO A 652 -3.03 -0.09 28.36
C PRO A 652 -4.39 -0.62 27.92
N ASP A 653 -5.41 0.24 27.90
CA ASP A 653 -6.74 -0.05 27.39
C ASP A 653 -6.71 -0.48 25.93
N VAL A 654 -5.95 0.25 25.09
CA VAL A 654 -5.81 -0.06 23.66
C VAL A 654 -5.12 -1.41 23.44
N ALA A 655 -4.05 -1.70 24.19
CA ALA A 655 -3.35 -2.98 24.11
C ALA A 655 -4.24 -4.15 24.57
N ALA A 656 -5.00 -3.97 25.65
CA ALA A 656 -5.94 -4.97 26.15
C ALA A 656 -7.08 -5.24 25.16
N ASP A 657 -7.64 -4.21 24.54
CA ASP A 657 -8.69 -4.35 23.53
C ASP A 657 -8.18 -5.06 22.26
N TYR A 658 -6.95 -4.74 21.83
CA TYR A 658 -6.31 -5.45 20.73
C TYR A 658 -6.12 -6.94 21.04
N LEU A 659 -5.61 -7.28 22.23
CA LEU A 659 -5.45 -8.67 22.66
C LEU A 659 -6.78 -9.41 22.67
N ARG A 660 -7.84 -8.82 23.26
CA ARG A 660 -9.19 -9.41 23.28
C ARG A 660 -9.70 -9.68 21.88
N TRP A 661 -9.45 -8.78 20.93
CA TRP A 661 -9.86 -8.96 19.56
C TRP A 661 -9.05 -10.05 18.84
N TYR A 662 -7.71 -10.01 18.91
CA TYR A 662 -6.84 -10.86 18.09
C TYR A 662 -6.96 -12.35 18.44
N VAL A 663 -7.10 -12.69 19.73
CA VAL A 663 -7.13 -14.10 20.17
C VAL A 663 -8.25 -14.91 19.50
N HIS A 664 -9.36 -14.28 19.08
CA HIS A 664 -10.46 -14.99 18.43
C HIS A 664 -10.19 -15.39 16.97
N HIS A 665 -9.00 -15.09 16.45
CA HIS A 665 -8.61 -15.35 15.06
C HIS A 665 -7.66 -16.54 14.89
N LEU A 666 -7.41 -17.37 15.91
CA LEU A 666 -6.64 -18.60 15.72
C LEU A 666 -7.32 -19.56 14.74
N PHE A 667 -6.54 -20.28 13.94
CA PHE A 667 -7.03 -21.45 13.19
C PHE A 667 -7.44 -22.58 14.14
N SER A 668 -8.22 -23.55 13.66
CA SER A 668 -8.64 -24.71 14.47
C SER A 668 -7.44 -25.47 15.07
N SER A 669 -6.34 -25.55 14.32
CA SER A 669 -5.05 -26.14 14.72
C SER A 669 -4.35 -25.44 15.89
N GLY A 670 -4.74 -24.22 16.25
CA GLY A 670 -4.02 -23.37 17.21
C GLY A 670 -3.00 -22.45 16.54
N LYS A 671 -2.78 -22.57 15.22
CA LYS A 671 -1.99 -21.63 14.44
C LYS A 671 -2.52 -20.21 14.62
N VAL A 672 -1.60 -19.29 14.91
CA VAL A 672 -1.87 -17.85 14.92
C VAL A 672 -1.69 -17.35 13.49
N PRO A 673 -2.70 -16.71 12.87
CA PRO A 673 -2.51 -16.10 11.55
C PRO A 673 -1.48 -14.97 11.63
N CYS A 674 -0.63 -14.83 10.62
CA CYS A 674 0.33 -13.74 10.54
C CYS A 674 -0.38 -12.37 10.51
N CYS A 675 -1.53 -12.31 9.83
CA CYS A 675 -2.39 -11.15 9.83
C CYS A 675 -3.87 -11.46 9.62
N VAL A 676 -4.70 -10.47 9.94
CA VAL A 676 -6.17 -10.51 9.82
C VAL A 676 -6.66 -9.23 9.13
N ASP A 677 -7.57 -9.37 8.16
CA ASP A 677 -8.28 -8.25 7.53
C ASP A 677 -9.76 -8.56 7.26
N GLU A 678 -10.42 -7.74 6.43
CA GLU A 678 -11.85 -7.90 6.07
C GLU A 678 -12.18 -9.26 5.42
N ARG A 679 -11.19 -9.98 4.88
CA ARG A 679 -11.33 -11.33 4.31
C ARG A 679 -11.21 -12.42 5.38
N GLY A 680 -10.67 -12.08 6.56
CA GLY A 680 -10.46 -12.99 7.68
C GLY A 680 -8.99 -13.31 7.93
N ARG A 681 -8.76 -14.52 8.46
CA ARG A 681 -7.46 -15.04 8.92
C ARG A 681 -6.57 -15.43 7.74
N ASP A 682 -5.36 -14.88 7.64
CA ASP A 682 -4.41 -15.24 6.58
C ASP A 682 -3.69 -16.56 6.89
N PRO A 683 -3.71 -17.57 5.98
CA PRO A 683 -3.06 -18.86 6.21
C PRO A 683 -1.58 -18.88 5.84
N VAL A 684 -0.98 -17.79 5.36
CA VAL A 684 0.45 -17.75 5.03
C VAL A 684 1.31 -18.16 6.24
N PRO A 685 2.33 -19.03 6.06
CA PRO A 685 3.18 -19.48 7.16
C PRO A 685 4.20 -18.40 7.54
N GLU A 686 3.97 -17.78 8.70
CA GLU A 686 4.97 -17.00 9.46
C GLU A 686 4.99 -17.54 10.89
N HIS A 687 6.13 -18.11 11.32
CA HIS A 687 6.19 -18.93 12.54
C HIS A 687 6.63 -18.16 13.80
N ASP A 688 6.90 -16.86 13.69
CA ASP A 688 7.03 -15.89 14.78
C ASP A 688 5.69 -15.63 15.51
N SER A 689 4.59 -15.69 14.77
CA SER A 689 3.25 -15.28 15.18
C SER A 689 2.75 -15.85 16.53
N PRO A 690 2.96 -17.14 16.87
CA PRO A 690 2.61 -17.65 18.20
C PRO A 690 3.41 -16.99 19.33
N GLY A 691 4.69 -16.72 19.12
CA GLY A 691 5.55 -16.05 20.10
C GLY A 691 5.10 -14.62 20.38
N GLU A 692 4.68 -13.91 19.32
CA GLU A 692 4.21 -12.53 19.37
C GLU A 692 2.86 -12.39 20.08
N LEU A 693 1.91 -13.31 19.84
CA LEU A 693 0.64 -13.35 20.58
C LEU A 693 0.85 -13.54 22.07
N VAL A 694 1.72 -14.47 22.46
CA VAL A 694 2.01 -14.76 23.86
C VAL A 694 2.78 -13.61 24.51
N PHE A 695 3.67 -12.95 23.77
CA PHE A 695 4.31 -11.71 24.21
C PHE A 695 3.29 -10.60 24.48
N LEU A 696 2.35 -10.37 23.56
CA LEU A 696 1.27 -9.39 23.74
C LEU A 696 0.47 -9.66 25.02
N ALA A 697 0.08 -10.92 25.25
CA ALA A 697 -0.66 -11.31 26.46
C ALA A 697 0.16 -11.10 27.74
N ALA A 698 1.43 -11.50 27.73
CA ALA A 698 2.31 -11.37 28.88
C ALA A 698 2.60 -9.91 29.23
N GLU A 699 2.97 -9.07 28.26
CA GLU A 699 3.25 -7.66 28.51
C GLU A 699 2.00 -6.88 28.91
N THR A 700 0.85 -7.15 28.27
CA THR A 700 -0.42 -6.53 28.70
C THR A 700 -0.70 -6.82 30.17
N TYR A 701 -0.50 -8.06 30.63
CA TYR A 701 -0.65 -8.40 32.04
C TYR A 701 0.41 -7.73 32.93
N ARG A 702 1.69 -7.72 32.52
CA ARG A 702 2.77 -7.12 33.33
C ARG A 702 2.53 -5.63 33.63
N TYR A 703 1.97 -4.89 32.69
CA TYR A 703 1.67 -3.46 32.86
C TYR A 703 0.33 -3.18 33.56
N THR A 704 -0.65 -4.08 33.46
CA THR A 704 -2.02 -3.84 33.97
C THR A 704 -2.36 -4.58 35.25
N GLY A 705 -1.74 -5.73 35.49
CA GLY A 705 -2.15 -6.69 36.51
C GLY A 705 -3.53 -7.31 36.28
N ASP A 706 -4.13 -7.17 35.09
CA ASP A 706 -5.48 -7.67 34.79
C ASP A 706 -5.48 -9.21 34.66
N ARG A 707 -5.60 -9.87 35.81
CA ARG A 707 -5.66 -11.33 35.91
C ARG A 707 -6.87 -11.91 35.18
N ARG A 708 -8.01 -11.20 35.17
CA ARG A 708 -9.25 -11.70 34.55
C ARG A 708 -9.09 -11.80 33.05
N LEU A 709 -8.56 -10.75 32.41
CA LEU A 709 -8.20 -10.79 30.99
C LEU A 709 -7.24 -11.95 30.71
N LEU A 710 -6.26 -12.16 31.59
CA LEU A 710 -5.29 -13.24 31.41
C LEU A 710 -5.94 -14.64 31.50
N GLU A 711 -6.90 -14.83 32.40
CA GLU A 711 -7.72 -16.06 32.49
C GLU A 711 -8.56 -16.26 31.23
N ASP A 712 -9.16 -15.20 30.68
CA ASP A 712 -9.98 -15.25 29.47
C ASP A 712 -9.16 -15.68 28.23
N VAL A 713 -7.91 -15.20 28.09
CA VAL A 713 -7.05 -15.52 26.94
C VAL A 713 -6.25 -16.81 27.10
N TRP A 714 -6.14 -17.37 28.31
CA TRP A 714 -5.32 -18.55 28.60
C TRP A 714 -5.57 -19.75 27.65
N PRO A 715 -6.82 -20.15 27.31
CA PRO A 715 -7.05 -21.27 26.41
C PRO A 715 -6.45 -21.06 25.01
N HIS A 716 -6.32 -19.80 24.58
CA HIS A 716 -5.80 -19.43 23.27
C HIS A 716 -4.27 -19.49 23.30
N VAL A 717 -3.64 -18.98 24.37
CA VAL A 717 -2.21 -19.12 24.64
C VAL A 717 -1.81 -20.60 24.65
N GLU A 718 -2.55 -21.45 25.35
CA GLU A 718 -2.23 -22.87 25.44
C GLU A 718 -2.31 -23.58 24.07
N ARG A 719 -3.34 -23.28 23.26
CA ARG A 719 -3.47 -23.81 21.90
C ARG A 719 -2.36 -23.34 20.97
N SER A 720 -1.99 -22.06 21.04
CA SER A 720 -0.88 -21.52 20.24
C SER A 720 0.45 -22.14 20.60
N MET A 721 0.72 -22.35 21.88
CA MET A 721 1.95 -23.02 22.32
C MET A 721 1.97 -24.50 21.95
N ALA A 722 0.81 -25.18 21.93
CA ALA A 722 0.72 -26.56 21.43
C ALA A 722 1.02 -26.64 19.93
N TYR A 723 0.51 -25.68 19.13
CA TYR A 723 0.85 -25.58 17.71
C TYR A 723 2.33 -25.29 17.48
N LEU A 724 2.91 -24.32 18.21
CA LEU A 724 4.34 -24.00 18.15
C LEU A 724 5.20 -25.24 18.46
N GLU A 725 4.84 -26.01 19.48
CA GLU A 725 5.55 -27.25 19.81
C GLU A 725 5.43 -28.29 18.68
N SER A 726 4.28 -28.39 18.01
CA SER A 726 4.12 -29.30 16.87
C SER A 726 5.04 -28.95 15.69
N LEU A 727 5.28 -27.65 15.44
CA LEU A 727 6.24 -27.18 14.45
C LEU A 727 7.67 -27.54 14.84
N ARG A 728 8.08 -27.25 16.09
CA ARG A 728 9.43 -27.61 16.56
C ARG A 728 9.70 -29.10 16.44
N GLN A 729 8.72 -29.94 16.79
CA GLN A 729 8.86 -31.39 16.70
C GLN A 729 8.96 -31.89 15.25
N SER A 730 8.40 -31.17 14.25
CA SER A 730 8.54 -31.57 12.85
C SER A 730 9.98 -31.51 12.34
N GLU A 731 10.83 -30.69 12.96
CA GLU A 731 12.25 -30.58 12.61
C GLU A 731 13.18 -31.43 13.50
N ARG A 732 12.66 -32.10 14.53
CA ARG A 732 13.42 -33.05 15.37
C ARG A 732 13.46 -34.45 14.77
N THR A 733 13.97 -34.56 13.54
CA THR A 733 13.96 -35.81 12.77
C THR A 733 15.35 -36.40 12.57
N ALA A 734 15.41 -37.70 12.26
CA ALA A 734 16.66 -38.36 11.88
C ALA A 734 17.33 -37.72 10.64
N LYS A 735 16.53 -37.16 9.71
CA LYS A 735 17.01 -36.42 8.54
C LYS A 735 17.85 -35.21 8.93
N ASN A 736 17.42 -34.48 9.96
CA ASN A 736 18.08 -33.27 10.45
C ASN A 736 19.26 -33.57 11.39
N LEU A 737 19.48 -34.83 11.78
CA LEU A 737 20.67 -35.22 12.54
C LEU A 737 21.93 -35.40 11.67
N THR A 738 21.77 -35.42 10.34
CA THR A 738 22.89 -35.54 9.39
C THR A 738 23.75 -34.25 9.36
N PRO A 739 25.06 -34.32 9.04
CA PRO A 739 25.91 -33.13 9.01
C PRO A 739 25.40 -32.00 8.11
N ALA A 740 24.80 -32.33 6.96
CA ALA A 740 24.29 -31.35 5.99
C ALA A 740 23.05 -30.58 6.50
N ASN A 741 22.22 -31.22 7.33
CA ASN A 741 20.96 -30.65 7.81
C ASN A 741 21.01 -30.30 9.31
N ARG A 742 22.19 -30.40 9.93
CA ARG A 742 22.33 -30.31 11.39
C ARG A 742 21.87 -28.97 11.95
N ALA A 743 21.98 -27.91 11.15
CA ALA A 743 21.51 -26.58 11.51
C ALA A 743 19.98 -26.47 11.62
N PHE A 744 19.21 -27.40 11.05
CA PHE A 744 17.74 -27.35 11.06
C PHE A 744 17.14 -28.11 12.25
N TYR A 745 17.91 -28.95 12.94
CA TYR A 745 17.39 -29.82 14.00
C TYR A 745 16.81 -29.02 15.16
N GLY A 746 15.51 -29.18 15.41
CA GLY A 746 14.80 -28.55 16.52
C GLY A 746 14.49 -27.07 16.34
N LEU A 747 14.72 -26.49 15.15
CA LEU A 747 14.23 -25.15 14.81
C LEU A 747 12.73 -25.19 14.44
N LEU A 748 12.13 -24.01 14.25
CA LEU A 748 10.87 -23.91 13.52
C LEU A 748 11.10 -24.18 12.01
N PRO A 749 10.13 -24.81 11.31
CA PRO A 749 10.27 -25.16 9.90
C PRO A 749 10.37 -23.91 8.99
N PRO A 750 10.71 -24.07 7.70
CA PRO A 750 10.84 -22.94 6.79
C PRO A 750 9.56 -22.09 6.66
N SER A 751 9.71 -20.78 6.76
CA SER A 751 8.62 -19.80 6.66
C SER A 751 9.03 -18.60 5.80
N ILE A 752 8.09 -17.69 5.50
CA ILE A 752 8.38 -16.43 4.83
C ILE A 752 8.53 -15.23 5.79
N SER A 753 8.62 -15.50 7.10
CA SER A 753 8.54 -14.49 8.16
C SER A 753 9.49 -13.31 7.98
N HIS A 754 9.08 -12.18 8.57
CA HIS A 754 9.75 -10.88 8.45
C HIS A 754 9.88 -10.39 6.98
N GLU A 755 9.15 -11.01 6.06
CA GLU A 755 9.11 -10.70 4.61
C GLU A 755 10.44 -10.88 3.86
N GLY A 756 11.53 -11.21 4.56
CA GLY A 756 12.85 -11.42 3.98
C GLY A 756 12.97 -12.65 3.08
N TYR A 757 12.05 -13.62 3.21
CA TYR A 757 12.14 -14.92 2.55
C TYR A 757 10.92 -15.28 1.68
N ALA A 758 10.18 -14.27 1.19
CA ALA A 758 9.02 -14.49 0.31
C ALA A 758 9.37 -15.16 -1.04
N ALA A 759 10.62 -15.04 -1.50
CA ALA A 759 11.08 -15.71 -2.72
C ALA A 759 11.20 -17.23 -2.54
N LYS A 760 11.56 -17.69 -1.33
CA LYS A 760 11.67 -19.09 -0.94
C LYS A 760 11.71 -19.18 0.60
N PRO A 761 10.77 -19.90 1.24
CA PRO A 761 10.76 -20.06 2.70
C PRO A 761 12.08 -20.61 3.26
N MET A 762 12.50 -20.12 4.44
CA MET A 762 13.77 -20.49 5.10
C MET A 762 13.59 -20.72 6.62
N HIS A 763 14.49 -21.47 7.26
CA HIS A 763 14.57 -21.58 8.73
C HIS A 763 15.15 -20.28 9.31
N SER A 764 14.25 -19.34 9.60
CA SER A 764 14.58 -17.99 10.04
C SER A 764 14.83 -17.92 11.54
N TYR A 765 15.99 -17.42 11.95
CA TYR A 765 16.29 -17.21 13.38
C TYR A 765 15.40 -16.13 14.01
N TRP A 766 14.77 -15.26 13.19
CA TRP A 766 13.72 -14.35 13.63
C TRP A 766 12.57 -15.12 14.32
N ASP A 767 12.07 -16.17 13.67
CA ASP A 767 10.98 -17.00 14.19
C ASP A 767 11.39 -17.68 15.48
N ASP A 768 12.60 -18.25 15.52
CA ASP A 768 13.06 -19.02 16.66
C ASP A 768 13.24 -18.15 17.92
N PHE A 769 13.76 -16.93 17.79
CA PHE A 769 13.86 -16.03 18.93
C PHE A 769 12.49 -15.53 19.41
N TRP A 770 11.53 -15.36 18.51
CA TRP A 770 10.13 -15.07 18.87
C TRP A 770 9.47 -16.24 19.59
N ALA A 771 9.66 -17.47 19.10
CA ALA A 771 9.22 -18.68 19.76
C ALA A 771 9.81 -18.79 21.18
N LEU A 772 11.10 -18.46 21.34
CA LEU A 772 11.76 -18.45 22.66
C LEU A 772 11.18 -17.36 23.58
N LYS A 773 10.76 -16.21 23.04
CA LYS A 773 10.03 -15.19 23.80
C LYS A 773 8.64 -15.71 24.20
N GLY A 774 7.97 -16.42 23.30
CA GLY A 774 6.71 -17.11 23.53
C GLY A 774 6.77 -18.06 24.72
N TYR A 775 7.77 -18.96 24.78
CA TYR A 775 7.96 -19.85 25.94
C TYR A 775 8.12 -19.08 27.25
N THR A 776 8.91 -18.00 27.25
CA THR A 776 9.13 -17.17 28.45
C THR A 776 7.82 -16.51 28.90
N GLY A 777 7.05 -15.96 27.95
CA GLY A 777 5.73 -15.40 28.21
C GLY A 777 4.75 -16.45 28.73
N ALA A 778 4.69 -17.62 28.11
CA ALA A 778 3.80 -18.71 28.51
C ALA A 778 4.08 -19.19 29.94
N VAL A 779 5.35 -19.30 30.33
CA VAL A 779 5.76 -19.59 31.72
C VAL A 779 5.29 -18.50 32.68
N ALA A 780 5.49 -17.22 32.33
CA ALA A 780 5.08 -16.09 33.17
C ALA A 780 3.55 -16.06 33.35
N ILE A 781 2.79 -16.25 32.26
CA ILE A 781 1.33 -16.31 32.28
C ILE A 781 0.85 -17.49 33.12
N ALA A 782 1.37 -18.70 32.85
CA ALA A 782 0.99 -19.90 33.59
C ALA A 782 1.27 -19.75 35.10
N SER A 783 2.42 -19.17 35.45
CA SER A 783 2.79 -18.90 36.84
C SER A 783 1.87 -17.87 37.49
N ALA A 784 1.58 -16.76 36.80
CA ALA A 784 0.65 -15.75 37.27
C ALA A 784 -0.74 -16.34 37.53
N LEU A 785 -1.21 -17.27 36.67
CA LEU A 785 -2.51 -17.93 36.81
C LEU A 785 -2.52 -19.12 37.79
N GLY A 786 -1.38 -19.53 38.34
CA GLY A 786 -1.27 -20.72 39.20
C GLY A 786 -1.38 -22.06 38.46
N ARG A 787 -1.09 -22.08 37.15
CA ARG A 787 -1.08 -23.28 36.29
C ARG A 787 0.31 -23.94 36.32
N HIS A 788 0.70 -24.44 37.48
CA HIS A 788 2.07 -24.92 37.73
C HIS A 788 2.52 -26.03 36.78
N ASP A 789 1.63 -26.93 36.37
CA ASP A 789 1.97 -28.04 35.45
C ASP A 789 2.30 -27.51 34.04
N ALA A 790 1.47 -26.58 33.54
CA ALA A 790 1.73 -25.90 32.27
C ALA A 790 3.02 -25.07 32.34
N ALA A 791 3.25 -24.36 33.44
CA ALA A 791 4.49 -23.59 33.64
C ALA A 791 5.74 -24.49 33.57
N ARG A 792 5.73 -25.65 34.24
CA ARG A 792 6.85 -26.61 34.18
C ARG A 792 7.05 -27.19 32.78
N ARG A 793 5.96 -27.55 32.08
CA ARG A 793 6.01 -28.07 30.70
C ARG A 793 6.58 -27.03 29.73
N PHE A 794 6.10 -25.79 29.78
CA PHE A 794 6.61 -24.71 28.92
C PHE A 794 8.06 -24.34 29.25
N ALA A 795 8.45 -24.36 30.52
CA ALA A 795 9.84 -24.13 30.91
C ALA A 795 10.76 -25.21 30.33
N ALA A 796 10.42 -26.50 30.48
CA ALA A 796 11.20 -27.60 29.95
C ALA A 796 11.32 -27.55 28.42
N ALA A 797 10.22 -27.29 27.70
CA ALA A 797 10.24 -27.15 26.24
C ALA A 797 11.06 -25.93 25.79
N GLY A 798 10.94 -24.80 26.49
CA GLY A 798 11.70 -23.59 26.20
C GLY A 798 13.20 -23.74 26.47
N ASP A 799 13.59 -24.52 27.48
CA ASP A 799 14.99 -24.83 27.76
C ASP A 799 15.58 -25.78 26.69
N GLU A 800 14.86 -26.84 26.30
CA GLU A 800 15.28 -27.73 25.21
C GLU A 800 15.42 -26.96 23.88
N PHE A 801 14.43 -26.13 23.54
CA PHE A 801 14.46 -25.34 22.33
C PHE A 801 15.61 -24.32 22.30
N ARG A 802 15.97 -23.74 23.45
CA ARG A 802 17.13 -22.85 23.56
C ARG A 802 18.43 -23.59 23.27
N GLU A 803 18.57 -24.82 23.73
CA GLU A 803 19.75 -25.65 23.45
C GLU A 803 19.85 -25.99 21.96
N ASP A 804 18.72 -26.38 21.34
CA ASP A 804 18.61 -26.64 19.91
C ASP A 804 19.00 -25.39 19.09
N LEU A 805 18.44 -24.22 19.42
CA LEU A 805 18.73 -22.94 18.76
C LEU A 805 20.21 -22.57 18.88
N ALA A 806 20.80 -22.71 20.07
CA ALA A 806 22.22 -22.45 20.27
C ALA A 806 23.11 -23.43 19.48
N ALA A 807 22.71 -24.70 19.36
CA ALA A 807 23.41 -25.68 18.53
C ALA A 807 23.29 -25.35 17.04
N SER A 808 22.08 -25.02 16.58
CA SER A 808 21.82 -24.59 15.22
C SER A 808 22.71 -23.41 14.81
N LEU A 809 22.73 -22.34 15.61
CA LEU A 809 23.58 -21.16 15.35
C LEU A 809 25.05 -21.57 15.15
N ARG A 810 25.59 -22.43 16.04
CA ARG A 810 26.96 -22.93 15.90
C ARG A 810 27.16 -23.72 14.59
N HIS A 811 26.19 -24.55 14.21
CA HIS A 811 26.26 -25.34 12.98
C HIS A 811 26.17 -24.48 11.72
N ALA A 812 25.25 -23.51 11.67
CA ALA A 812 25.13 -22.58 10.55
C ALA A 812 26.40 -21.74 10.38
N ILE A 813 26.95 -21.21 11.49
CA ILE A 813 28.20 -20.43 11.47
C ILE A 813 29.36 -21.26 10.91
N LEU A 814 29.52 -22.49 11.38
CA LEU A 814 30.57 -23.40 10.90
C LEU A 814 30.37 -23.78 9.43
N ALA A 815 29.13 -24.07 9.01
CA ALA A 815 28.81 -24.48 7.64
C ALA A 815 29.10 -23.37 6.63
N HIS A 816 28.81 -22.12 6.98
CA HIS A 816 28.98 -20.95 6.11
C HIS A 816 30.33 -20.23 6.29
N GLY A 817 31.12 -20.60 7.30
CA GLY A 817 32.41 -19.96 7.59
C GLY A 817 32.29 -18.50 7.99
N ILE A 818 31.22 -18.13 8.69
CA ILE A 818 30.88 -16.75 9.06
C ILE A 818 31.29 -16.42 10.50
N THR A 819 31.35 -15.12 10.84
CA THR A 819 31.77 -14.62 12.16
C THR A 819 30.75 -13.65 12.77
N TYR A 820 29.50 -13.74 12.33
CA TYR A 820 28.38 -12.91 12.77
C TYR A 820 27.15 -13.79 13.02
N LEU A 821 26.10 -13.23 13.60
CA LEU A 821 24.80 -13.89 13.76
C LEU A 821 24.08 -13.97 12.40
N PRO A 822 23.81 -15.17 11.87
CA PRO A 822 23.09 -15.33 10.61
C PRO A 822 21.60 -14.97 10.73
N GLY A 823 20.96 -14.57 9.61
CA GLY A 823 19.51 -14.36 9.50
C GLY A 823 18.73 -15.67 9.42
N ALA A 824 19.15 -16.58 8.54
CA ALA A 824 18.61 -17.92 8.39
C ALA A 824 19.70 -19.00 8.37
N ALA A 825 19.31 -20.22 8.78
CA ALA A 825 20.23 -21.36 8.85
C ALA A 825 20.75 -21.80 7.47
N GLU A 826 19.90 -21.78 6.45
CA GLU A 826 20.23 -22.19 5.07
C GLU A 826 21.22 -21.25 4.40
N LEU A 827 21.07 -19.94 4.61
CA LEU A 827 21.78 -18.92 3.83
C LEU A 827 23.03 -18.40 4.53
N GLY A 828 23.07 -18.42 5.87
CA GLY A 828 24.14 -17.75 6.61
C GLY A 828 24.21 -16.24 6.32
N ASP A 829 23.07 -15.66 5.91
CA ASP A 829 22.92 -14.29 5.44
C ASP A 829 23.11 -13.29 6.58
N PHE A 830 23.54 -12.08 6.22
CA PHE A 830 23.81 -11.02 7.17
C PHE A 830 22.58 -10.12 7.33
N ASP A 831 21.79 -10.38 8.37
CA ASP A 831 20.62 -9.55 8.74
C ASP A 831 20.70 -9.08 10.20
N PRO A 832 21.47 -8.01 10.47
CA PRO A 832 21.62 -7.48 11.83
C PRO A 832 20.31 -6.87 12.36
N THR A 833 19.44 -6.40 11.47
CA THR A 833 18.18 -5.75 11.83
C THR A 833 17.19 -6.76 12.39
N SER A 834 17.04 -7.92 11.74
CA SER A 834 16.27 -9.04 12.29
C SER A 834 16.90 -9.56 13.58
N SER A 835 18.23 -9.67 13.64
CA SER A 835 18.94 -10.14 14.85
C SER A 835 18.71 -9.28 16.11
N THR A 836 18.24 -8.02 15.97
CA THR A 836 17.96 -7.15 17.12
C THR A 836 16.91 -7.70 18.08
N ILE A 837 15.95 -8.51 17.60
CA ILE A 837 14.91 -9.09 18.45
C ILE A 837 15.44 -10.09 19.46
N ALA A 838 16.58 -10.74 19.19
CA ALA A 838 17.29 -11.58 20.16
C ALA A 838 17.73 -10.76 21.38
N ILE A 839 17.98 -9.46 21.19
CA ILE A 839 18.37 -8.52 22.24
C ILE A 839 17.13 -7.90 22.89
N SER A 840 16.23 -7.28 22.11
CA SER A 840 14.98 -6.69 22.60
C SER A 840 13.88 -6.92 21.56
N PRO A 841 12.77 -7.61 21.92
CA PRO A 841 12.25 -7.79 23.28
C PRO A 841 12.69 -9.10 23.97
N ARG A 842 13.56 -9.92 23.35
CA ARG A 842 13.86 -11.23 23.91
C ARG A 842 14.74 -11.19 25.16
N GLY A 843 15.86 -10.46 25.15
CA GLY A 843 16.79 -10.37 26.29
C GLY A 843 17.95 -11.38 26.30
N GLU A 844 18.34 -11.97 25.17
CA GLU A 844 19.42 -12.98 25.07
C GLU A 844 20.84 -12.40 25.03
N LEU A 845 21.02 -11.07 25.10
CA LEU A 845 22.33 -10.42 24.97
C LEU A 845 23.42 -11.04 25.89
N HIS A 846 23.04 -11.48 27.09
CA HIS A 846 23.94 -12.08 28.08
C HIS A 846 24.23 -13.59 27.86
N ARG A 847 23.52 -14.24 26.93
CA ARG A 847 23.62 -15.68 26.62
C ARG A 847 24.19 -15.94 25.23
N LEU A 848 24.01 -15.01 24.29
CA LEU A 848 24.63 -15.07 22.98
C LEU A 848 26.16 -14.93 23.10
N PRO A 849 26.94 -15.57 22.21
CA PRO A 849 28.39 -15.38 22.18
C PRO A 849 28.75 -13.92 21.90
N ALA A 850 29.44 -13.28 22.84
CA ALA A 850 29.68 -11.83 22.82
C ALA A 850 30.49 -11.41 21.58
N GLU A 851 31.43 -12.23 21.15
CA GLU A 851 32.23 -12.03 19.96
C GLU A 851 31.39 -11.96 18.68
N LEU A 852 30.37 -12.81 18.56
CA LEU A 852 29.47 -12.81 17.39
C LEU A 852 28.55 -11.60 17.42
N VAL A 853 28.00 -11.26 18.59
CA VAL A 853 27.15 -10.06 18.76
C VAL A 853 27.94 -8.82 18.39
N LEU A 854 29.13 -8.62 18.97
CA LEU A 854 29.98 -7.46 18.69
C LEU A 854 30.39 -7.42 17.21
N ALA A 855 30.81 -8.54 16.63
CA ALA A 855 31.18 -8.60 15.22
C ALA A 855 30.02 -8.26 14.28
N THR A 856 28.80 -8.70 14.61
CA THR A 856 27.56 -8.41 13.85
C THR A 856 27.30 -6.91 13.83
N PHE A 857 27.25 -6.27 15.00
CA PHE A 857 26.90 -4.86 15.10
C PHE A 857 28.05 -3.91 14.74
N ASP A 858 29.32 -4.33 14.88
CA ASP A 858 30.46 -3.60 14.34
C ASP A 858 30.49 -3.65 12.81
N ARG A 859 30.14 -4.79 12.21
CA ARG A 859 29.97 -4.88 10.74
C ARG A 859 28.83 -3.98 10.28
N TYR A 860 27.68 -4.05 10.93
CA TYR A 860 26.55 -3.16 10.64
C TYR A 860 26.95 -1.69 10.74
N TRP A 861 27.65 -1.30 11.81
CA TRP A 861 28.16 0.06 11.99
C TRP A 861 29.04 0.52 10.83
N ARG A 862 30.00 -0.31 10.39
CA ARG A 862 30.84 0.01 9.23
C ARG A 862 30.01 0.22 7.98
N GLU A 863 29.13 -0.73 7.64
CA GLU A 863 28.29 -0.65 6.44
C GLU A 863 27.33 0.56 6.49
N PHE A 864 26.78 0.86 7.66
CA PHE A 864 25.97 2.06 7.92
C PHE A 864 26.78 3.35 7.68
N THR A 865 27.98 3.46 8.27
CA THR A 865 28.81 4.67 8.09
C THR A 865 29.25 4.83 6.64
N ASP A 866 29.57 3.73 5.94
CA ASP A 866 29.90 3.79 4.52
C ASP A 866 28.71 4.29 3.69
N ARG A 867 27.47 3.88 4.03
CA ARG A 867 26.24 4.37 3.39
C ARG A 867 26.00 5.85 3.67
N ARG A 868 26.04 6.25 4.95
CA ARG A 868 25.80 7.64 5.40
C ARG A 868 26.81 8.61 4.81
N ASP A 869 28.10 8.24 4.84
CA ASP A 869 29.20 9.10 4.40
C ASP A 869 29.41 9.07 2.87
N GLY A 870 28.56 8.34 2.14
CA GLY A 870 28.63 8.25 0.68
C GLY A 870 29.79 7.41 0.14
N ARG A 871 30.44 6.60 0.98
CA ARG A 871 31.51 5.65 0.59
C ARG A 871 30.98 4.40 -0.09
N LYS A 872 29.71 4.03 0.17
CA LYS A 872 28.97 2.96 -0.52
C LYS A 872 27.75 3.56 -1.22
N ALA A 873 27.65 3.37 -2.53
CA ALA A 873 26.44 3.71 -3.27
C ALA A 873 25.28 2.86 -2.75
N TRP A 874 24.12 3.49 -2.59
CA TRP A 874 22.90 2.84 -2.12
C TRP A 874 21.71 3.42 -2.86
N TYR A 875 20.69 2.59 -3.04
CA TYR A 875 19.47 2.92 -3.76
C TYR A 875 18.33 3.22 -2.78
N ASP A 876 18.15 2.33 -1.79
CA ASP A 876 17.20 2.44 -0.71
C ASP A 876 17.73 1.85 0.61
N TYR A 877 16.95 2.05 1.68
CA TYR A 877 17.04 1.31 2.93
C TYR A 877 15.66 1.22 3.60
N THR A 878 15.50 0.29 4.52
CA THR A 878 14.28 0.19 5.33
C THR A 878 14.46 0.88 6.70
N PRO A 879 13.52 1.75 7.15
CA PRO A 879 13.57 2.30 8.49
C PRO A 879 13.36 1.28 9.62
N TYR A 880 13.04 0.01 9.35
CA TYR A 880 13.08 -1.05 10.37
C TYR A 880 14.46 -1.17 11.03
N GLU A 881 15.52 -0.67 10.37
CA GLU A 881 16.87 -0.57 10.94
C GLU A 881 16.94 0.32 12.20
N ILE A 882 15.94 1.18 12.47
CA ILE A 882 15.86 2.01 13.70
C ILE A 882 16.00 1.17 14.97
N ARG A 883 15.58 -0.10 14.94
CA ARG A 883 15.74 -1.04 16.07
C ARG A 883 17.19 -1.22 16.51
N ASN A 884 18.16 -1.01 15.62
CA ASN A 884 19.59 -1.02 15.96
C ASN A 884 19.98 0.06 16.98
N VAL A 885 19.24 1.18 17.06
CA VAL A 885 19.47 2.23 18.05
C VAL A 885 19.32 1.66 19.47
N GLY A 886 18.24 0.90 19.73
CA GLY A 886 18.02 0.25 21.03
C GLY A 886 19.11 -0.76 21.36
N THR A 887 19.54 -1.55 20.38
CA THR A 887 20.69 -2.46 20.52
C THR A 887 21.97 -1.71 20.89
N PHE A 888 22.29 -0.62 20.20
CA PHE A 888 23.50 0.15 20.44
C PHE A 888 23.51 0.79 21.83
N VAL A 889 22.35 1.23 22.32
CA VAL A 889 22.19 1.65 23.72
C VAL A 889 22.53 0.51 24.68
N ARG A 890 22.02 -0.71 24.45
CA ARG A 890 22.31 -1.87 25.32
C ARG A 890 23.77 -2.34 25.26
N LEU A 891 24.45 -2.14 24.13
CA LEU A 891 25.88 -2.38 23.97
C LEU A 891 26.76 -1.28 24.60
N GLY A 892 26.16 -0.19 25.09
CA GLY A 892 26.88 0.97 25.63
C GLY A 892 27.50 1.85 24.54
N TRP A 893 27.13 1.67 23.28
CA TRP A 893 27.61 2.46 22.13
C TRP A 893 26.79 3.74 21.95
N ARG A 894 26.78 4.58 22.99
CA ARG A 894 25.92 5.75 23.10
C ARG A 894 26.05 6.71 21.92
N GLU A 895 27.27 7.10 21.56
CA GLU A 895 27.53 8.06 20.49
C GLU A 895 27.04 7.50 19.14
N ARG A 896 27.36 6.22 18.87
CA ARG A 896 26.91 5.54 17.64
C ARG A 896 25.39 5.44 17.56
N ALA A 897 24.69 5.24 18.70
CA ALA A 897 23.23 5.20 18.74
C ALA A 897 22.61 6.53 18.30
N HIS A 898 23.21 7.67 18.70
CA HIS A 898 22.76 8.99 18.27
C HIS A 898 23.08 9.29 16.81
N GLU A 899 24.21 8.81 16.29
CA GLU A 899 24.54 8.92 14.86
C GLU A 899 23.55 8.14 13.98
N LEU A 900 23.14 6.93 14.41
CA LEU A 900 22.06 6.18 13.78
C LEU A 900 20.73 6.94 13.83
N LEU A 901 20.35 7.41 15.02
CA LEU A 901 19.08 8.10 15.24
C LEU A 901 18.96 9.37 14.38
N ALA A 902 20.03 10.16 14.27
CA ALA A 902 20.06 11.34 13.41
C ALA A 902 19.83 10.98 11.95
N PHE A 903 20.53 9.97 11.42
CA PHE A 903 20.35 9.51 10.04
C PHE A 903 18.91 9.04 9.77
N PHE A 904 18.32 8.27 10.67
CA PHE A 904 16.96 7.79 10.48
C PHE A 904 15.93 8.92 10.59
N LEU A 905 16.13 9.92 11.45
CA LEU A 905 15.28 11.11 11.47
C LEU A 905 15.34 11.89 10.14
N ASP A 906 16.44 11.87 9.41
CA ASP A 906 16.51 12.46 8.06
C ASP A 906 15.79 11.61 6.99
N GLY A 907 15.49 10.35 7.32
CA GLY A 907 14.65 9.44 6.53
C GLY A 907 13.17 9.80 6.48
N ARG A 908 12.71 10.74 7.32
CA ARG A 908 11.29 11.12 7.39
C ARG A 908 10.78 11.76 6.10
N ARG A 909 9.51 11.54 5.73
CA ARG A 909 8.92 11.99 4.46
C ARG A 909 7.53 12.63 4.64
N PRO A 910 7.37 13.94 4.38
CA PRO A 910 8.42 14.95 4.49
C PRO A 910 8.92 15.05 5.95
N PRO A 911 10.11 15.62 6.20
CA PRO A 911 10.64 15.78 7.56
C PRO A 911 9.67 16.47 8.53
N ALA A 912 8.88 17.43 8.04
CA ALA A 912 7.93 18.21 8.84
C ALA A 912 6.70 17.44 9.34
N TRP A 913 6.43 16.24 8.82
CA TRP A 913 5.32 15.38 9.26
C TRP A 913 5.75 14.27 10.21
N ASN A 914 7.01 14.23 10.64
CA ASN A 914 7.48 13.31 11.67
C ASN A 914 7.15 11.82 11.40
N GLN A 915 7.21 11.38 10.14
CA GLN A 915 6.76 10.05 9.71
C GLN A 915 7.72 9.40 8.72
N TRP A 916 7.63 8.08 8.60
CA TRP A 916 8.40 7.30 7.64
C TRP A 916 7.48 6.48 6.71
N PRO A 917 7.90 6.29 5.45
CA PRO A 917 7.48 5.13 4.66
C PRO A 917 8.16 3.85 5.17
N GLU A 918 7.78 2.71 4.63
CA GLU A 918 8.49 1.44 4.85
C GLU A 918 9.85 1.37 4.16
N VAL A 919 9.97 2.00 2.99
CA VAL A 919 11.21 2.04 2.21
C VAL A 919 11.58 3.48 1.92
N VAL A 920 12.83 3.84 2.23
CA VAL A 920 13.38 5.16 1.96
C VAL A 920 14.34 5.06 0.78
N HIS A 921 13.91 5.56 -0.37
CA HIS A 921 14.79 5.73 -1.53
C HIS A 921 15.69 6.96 -1.38
N ARG A 922 16.86 6.88 -2.02
CA ARG A 922 17.81 7.99 -2.13
C ARG A 922 17.20 9.18 -2.86
N ASP A 923 16.49 8.95 -3.96
CA ASP A 923 15.67 9.97 -4.62
C ASP A 923 14.23 9.90 -4.08
N PRO A 924 13.78 10.89 -3.27
CA PRO A 924 12.44 10.89 -2.71
C PRO A 924 11.32 11.14 -3.74
N ARG A 925 11.66 11.45 -5.00
CA ARG A 925 10.70 11.69 -6.09
C ARG A 925 10.59 10.55 -7.07
N GLU A 926 11.44 9.53 -6.99
CA GLU A 926 11.34 8.35 -7.85
C GLU A 926 10.03 7.58 -7.54
N PRO A 927 9.18 7.30 -8.55
CA PRO A 927 7.89 6.64 -8.33
C PRO A 927 8.08 5.14 -8.06
N ARG A 928 8.16 4.77 -6.78
CA ARG A 928 8.37 3.40 -6.31
C ARG A 928 7.38 3.04 -5.21
N PHE A 929 7.19 1.75 -4.98
CA PHE A 929 6.48 1.31 -3.79
C PHE A 929 7.31 1.68 -2.55
N VAL A 930 6.71 2.46 -1.65
CA VAL A 930 7.32 2.87 -0.37
C VAL A 930 6.46 2.46 0.82
N GLY A 931 5.29 1.89 0.58
CA GLY A 931 4.31 1.52 1.59
C GLY A 931 3.51 2.69 2.14
N ASP A 932 2.76 2.44 3.22
CA ASP A 932 1.91 3.46 3.83
C ASP A 932 2.73 4.51 4.58
N MET A 933 2.24 5.76 4.52
CA MET A 933 2.82 6.91 5.21
C MET A 933 1.70 7.58 6.02
N PRO A 934 1.76 7.57 7.36
CA PRO A 934 2.78 6.94 8.21
C PRO A 934 2.71 5.40 8.23
N HIS A 935 3.83 4.74 8.52
CA HIS A 935 3.89 3.30 8.80
C HIS A 935 3.92 3.00 10.31
N GLY A 936 2.86 2.40 10.85
CA GLY A 936 2.61 2.18 12.28
C GLY A 936 3.63 1.25 12.97
N TRP A 937 4.13 0.22 12.28
CA TRP A 937 5.18 -0.63 12.86
C TRP A 937 6.49 0.15 13.05
N ILE A 938 6.93 0.91 12.06
CA ILE A 938 8.12 1.77 12.15
C ILE A 938 7.93 2.84 13.23
N ALA A 939 6.72 3.42 13.33
CA ALA A 939 6.39 4.35 14.40
C ALA A 939 6.56 3.69 15.79
N SER A 940 6.15 2.43 15.96
CA SER A 940 6.35 1.67 17.21
C SER A 940 7.82 1.33 17.47
N ASP A 941 8.58 0.93 16.46
CA ASP A 941 10.02 0.68 16.58
C ASP A 941 10.78 1.94 16.97
N TYR A 942 10.40 3.09 16.39
CA TYR A 942 10.91 4.39 16.76
C TYR A 942 10.56 4.74 18.21
N ILE A 943 9.31 4.56 18.63
CA ILE A 943 8.89 4.80 20.03
C ILE A 943 9.77 3.99 20.98
N ARG A 944 9.90 2.69 20.74
CA ARG A 944 10.71 1.78 21.57
C ARG A 944 12.16 2.21 21.63
N ALA A 945 12.78 2.46 20.47
CA ALA A 945 14.17 2.88 20.38
C ALA A 945 14.43 4.23 21.07
N ALA A 946 13.52 5.19 20.91
CA ALA A 946 13.62 6.51 21.55
C ALA A 946 13.44 6.41 23.07
N LEU A 947 12.46 5.64 23.55
CA LEU A 947 12.25 5.44 24.98
C LEU A 947 13.40 4.69 25.65
N ASP A 948 14.06 3.77 24.93
CA ASP A 948 15.23 3.04 25.42
C ASP A 948 16.45 3.96 25.68
N LEU A 949 16.50 5.16 25.09
CA LEU A 949 17.50 6.17 25.49
C LEU A 949 17.35 6.56 26.96
N PHE A 950 16.11 6.59 27.45
CA PHE A 950 15.74 7.13 28.75
C PHE A 950 15.57 6.04 29.81
N VAL A 951 14.80 4.99 29.52
CA VAL A 951 14.54 3.87 30.44
C VAL A 951 14.33 2.58 29.66
N TYR A 952 15.03 1.51 30.04
CA TYR A 952 14.77 0.17 29.53
C TYR A 952 14.95 -0.92 30.60
N GLU A 953 14.31 -2.07 30.41
CA GLU A 953 14.51 -3.25 31.26
C GLU A 953 15.77 -4.02 30.84
N ARG A 954 16.58 -4.42 31.84
CA ARG A 954 17.70 -5.34 31.65
C ARG A 954 17.29 -6.73 32.12
N GLU A 955 17.01 -7.60 31.16
CA GLU A 955 16.29 -8.87 31.36
C GLU A 955 17.08 -9.89 32.20
N ARG A 956 18.43 -9.84 32.18
CA ARG A 956 19.27 -10.77 32.96
C ARG A 956 19.04 -10.65 34.48
N ASP A 957 18.63 -9.49 34.97
CA ASP A 957 18.45 -9.21 36.40
C ASP A 957 17.15 -8.46 36.73
N ASN A 958 16.27 -8.24 35.75
CA ASN A 958 15.02 -7.48 35.90
C ASN A 958 15.24 -6.09 36.53
N ALA A 959 16.33 -5.42 36.15
CA ALA A 959 16.65 -4.06 36.60
C ALA A 959 16.11 -3.03 35.59
N LEU A 960 15.76 -1.83 36.06
CA LEU A 960 15.47 -0.70 35.19
C LEU A 960 16.73 0.14 34.99
N VAL A 961 17.23 0.19 33.76
CA VAL A 961 18.37 1.03 33.39
C VAL A 961 17.87 2.43 33.03
N LEU A 962 18.44 3.44 33.66
CA LEU A 962 18.09 4.85 33.49
C LEU A 962 19.20 5.58 32.74
N ALA A 963 18.77 6.44 31.80
CA ALA A 963 19.61 7.35 31.02
C ALA A 963 20.74 6.68 30.21
N GLY A 964 20.60 5.39 29.87
CA GLY A 964 21.63 4.64 29.15
C GLY A 964 22.03 5.26 27.81
N GLY A 965 21.06 5.85 27.11
CA GLY A 965 21.26 6.54 25.83
C GLY A 965 21.19 8.07 25.89
N VAL A 966 21.11 8.72 27.06
CA VAL A 966 21.09 10.19 27.13
C VAL A 966 22.48 10.75 26.79
N PRO A 967 22.63 11.63 25.78
CA PRO A 967 23.94 12.16 25.39
C PRO A 967 24.39 13.26 26.36
N ALA A 968 25.71 13.38 26.57
CA ALA A 968 26.28 14.34 27.51
C ALA A 968 25.86 15.79 27.23
N GLY A 969 25.75 16.18 25.95
CA GLY A 969 25.33 17.52 25.56
C GLY A 969 23.89 17.88 25.93
N TRP A 970 23.04 16.92 26.32
CA TRP A 970 21.69 17.21 26.79
C TRP A 970 21.62 17.51 28.29
N LEU A 971 22.72 17.39 29.02
CA LEU A 971 22.73 17.61 30.47
C LEU A 971 22.97 19.08 30.86
N GLU A 972 23.31 19.93 29.89
CA GLU A 972 23.51 21.36 30.10
C GLU A 972 22.19 22.10 30.35
N GLY A 973 22.24 23.16 31.16
CA GLY A 973 21.08 23.98 31.51
C GLY A 973 20.00 23.19 32.27
N PRO A 974 18.75 23.11 31.79
CA PRO A 974 17.67 22.39 32.48
C PRO A 974 17.85 20.87 32.47
N GLY A 975 18.74 20.33 31.62
CA GLY A 975 18.96 18.90 31.50
C GLY A 975 17.80 18.16 30.84
N VAL A 976 17.61 16.90 31.25
CA VAL A 976 16.54 16.01 30.79
C VAL A 976 15.57 15.75 31.94
N THR A 977 14.27 15.81 31.65
CA THR A 977 13.22 15.39 32.59
C THR A 977 12.29 14.38 31.94
N VAL A 978 12.03 13.27 32.61
CA VAL A 978 11.07 12.23 32.21
C VAL A 978 9.99 12.15 33.30
N ARG A 979 8.71 12.19 32.91
CA ARG A 979 7.59 12.08 33.85
C ARG A 979 6.65 10.94 33.44
N ASP A 980 6.28 10.15 34.43
CA ASP A 980 5.26 9.09 34.37
C ASP A 980 5.47 8.01 33.30
N LEU A 981 6.70 7.81 32.84
CA LEU A 981 7.04 6.74 31.89
C LEU A 981 6.69 5.38 32.51
N ARG A 982 5.89 4.59 31.80
CA ARG A 982 5.40 3.30 32.28
C ARG A 982 6.44 2.22 32.01
N THR A 983 6.59 1.31 32.97
CA THR A 983 7.42 0.12 32.86
C THR A 983 6.62 -1.10 33.35
N PRO A 984 7.05 -2.33 33.08
CA PRO A 984 6.44 -3.55 33.64
C PRO A 984 6.46 -3.60 35.18
N PHE A 985 7.19 -2.71 35.84
CA PHE A 985 7.35 -2.68 37.29
C PHE A 985 6.68 -1.46 37.94
N GLY A 986 6.04 -0.57 37.18
CA GLY A 986 5.43 0.68 37.64
C GLY A 986 5.92 1.93 36.89
N ARG A 987 5.51 3.12 37.34
CA ARG A 987 5.90 4.42 36.78
C ARG A 987 7.27 4.86 37.26
N VAL A 988 8.05 5.42 36.35
CA VAL A 988 9.33 6.07 36.63
C VAL A 988 9.29 7.52 36.15
N SER A 989 9.70 8.43 37.03
CA SER A 989 9.99 9.82 36.70
C SER A 989 11.41 10.15 37.15
N TYR A 990 12.15 10.94 36.37
CA TYR A 990 13.45 11.44 36.82
C TYR A 990 13.81 12.77 36.17
N SER A 991 14.71 13.52 36.82
CA SER A 991 15.44 14.62 36.22
C SER A 991 16.95 14.33 36.27
N LEU A 992 17.66 14.59 35.18
CA LEU A 992 19.10 14.43 35.06
C LEU A 992 19.71 15.70 34.46
N LYS A 993 20.64 16.32 35.19
CA LYS A 993 21.34 17.53 34.73
C LYS A 993 22.79 17.56 35.21
N ARG A 994 23.61 18.37 34.55
CA ARG A 994 24.94 18.75 35.02
C ARG A 994 24.82 19.92 36.00
N ASP A 995 25.48 19.81 37.15
CA ASP A 995 25.58 20.84 38.17
C ASP A 995 27.07 21.00 38.54
N GLY A 996 27.71 22.02 37.96
CA GLY A 996 29.16 22.21 38.03
C GLY A 996 29.92 21.01 37.47
N SER A 997 30.78 20.41 38.30
CA SER A 997 31.57 19.21 37.96
C SER A 997 30.81 17.90 38.16
N HIS A 998 29.58 17.92 38.65
CA HIS A 998 28.80 16.71 38.96
C HIS A 998 27.59 16.57 38.05
N MET A 999 27.12 15.33 37.89
CA MET A 999 25.80 15.02 37.37
C MET A 999 24.89 14.66 38.52
N VAL A 1000 23.68 15.23 38.52
CA VAL A 1000 22.67 15.00 39.55
C VAL A 1000 21.47 14.33 38.91
N LEU A 1001 21.21 13.08 39.30
CA LEU A 1001 20.02 12.32 38.95
C LEU A 1001 19.07 12.30 40.14
N GLN A 1002 17.84 12.73 39.95
CA GLN A 1002 16.76 12.60 40.93
C GLN A 1002 15.68 11.70 40.35
N VAL A 1003 15.36 10.61 41.03
CA VAL A 1003 14.41 9.59 40.56
C VAL A 1003 13.24 9.47 41.54
N ALA A 1004 12.03 9.38 41.00
CA ALA A 1004 10.78 9.21 41.71
C ALA A 1004 9.84 8.26 40.94
N GLY A 1005 8.71 7.92 41.57
CA GLY A 1005 7.69 7.04 40.98
C GLY A 1005 7.38 5.84 41.87
N ASP A 1006 6.53 4.95 41.36
CA ASP A 1006 6.06 3.75 42.07
C ASP A 1006 6.67 2.45 41.50
N ALA A 1007 7.61 2.53 40.56
CA ALA A 1007 8.28 1.36 40.03
C ALA A 1007 9.02 0.54 41.10
N ARG A 1008 8.91 -0.79 41.03
CA ARG A 1008 9.56 -1.76 41.94
C ARG A 1008 10.23 -2.91 41.17
N PRO A 1009 11.27 -2.64 40.36
CA PRO A 1009 11.99 -3.69 39.65
C PRO A 1009 12.75 -4.61 40.63
N PRO A 1010 12.67 -5.95 40.48
CA PRO A 1010 13.41 -6.89 41.34
C PRO A 1010 14.92 -6.65 41.34
N GLY A 1011 15.48 -6.29 40.19
CA GLY A 1011 16.90 -5.93 40.04
C GLY A 1011 17.25 -4.54 40.57
N GLY A 1012 16.28 -3.75 41.03
CA GLY A 1012 16.48 -2.34 41.35
C GLY A 1012 16.67 -1.46 40.10
N PHE A 1013 17.19 -0.26 40.32
CA PHE A 1013 17.46 0.75 39.31
C PHE A 1013 18.96 0.84 39.07
N VAL A 1014 19.33 1.07 37.81
CA VAL A 1014 20.71 1.19 37.37
C VAL A 1014 20.87 2.51 36.62
N PHE A 1015 21.61 3.46 37.18
CA PHE A 1015 22.07 4.61 36.43
C PHE A 1015 23.30 4.21 35.62
N ALA A 1016 23.19 4.24 34.29
CA ALA A 1016 24.24 3.83 33.37
C ALA A 1016 24.90 5.05 32.71
N TRP A 1017 26.15 5.31 33.07
CA TRP A 1017 26.99 6.36 32.48
C TRP A 1017 28.37 5.80 32.10
N PRO A 1018 29.03 6.30 31.03
CA PRO A 1018 30.40 5.94 30.69
C PRO A 1018 31.31 5.97 31.92
N GLY A 1019 31.97 4.84 32.20
CA GLY A 1019 32.86 4.70 33.36
C GLY A 1019 32.20 4.70 34.74
N ALA A 1020 30.86 4.79 34.84
CA ALA A 1020 30.13 4.80 36.11
C ALA A 1020 28.77 4.08 36.01
N GLU A 1021 28.65 2.91 36.65
CA GLU A 1021 27.36 2.27 36.95
C GLU A 1021 27.04 2.51 38.44
N ARG A 1022 25.81 2.92 38.74
CA ARG A 1022 25.29 3.06 40.12
C ARG A 1022 23.98 2.32 40.24
N ARG A 1023 23.87 1.41 41.22
CA ARG A 1023 22.65 0.66 41.53
C ARG A 1023 22.02 1.17 42.81
N PHE A 1024 20.69 1.24 42.83
CA PHE A 1024 19.88 1.59 44.01
C PHE A 1024 18.51 0.88 43.92
N HIS A 1025 17.82 0.71 45.04
CA HIS A 1025 16.60 -0.11 45.11
C HIS A 1025 15.34 0.65 45.56
N GLU A 1026 15.51 1.80 46.19
CA GLU A 1026 14.42 2.56 46.78
C GLU A 1026 14.19 3.88 46.03
N LEU A 1027 12.93 4.30 45.92
CA LEU A 1027 12.52 5.60 45.39
C LEU A 1027 11.75 6.38 46.48
N PRO A 1028 11.94 7.70 46.61
CA PRO A 1028 12.78 8.55 45.75
C PRO A 1028 14.28 8.37 46.02
N ALA A 1029 15.10 8.59 44.99
CA ALA A 1029 16.55 8.50 45.09
C ALA A 1029 17.22 9.75 44.49
N THR A 1030 18.34 10.16 45.07
CA THR A 1030 19.25 11.15 44.47
C THR A 1030 20.62 10.50 44.29
N VAL A 1031 21.12 10.50 43.06
CA VAL A 1031 22.43 9.95 42.71
C VAL A 1031 23.30 11.07 42.16
N VAL A 1032 24.48 11.25 42.76
CA VAL A 1032 25.48 12.23 42.33
C VAL A 1032 26.71 11.49 41.82
N VAL A 1033 27.16 11.84 40.62
CA VAL A 1033 28.34 11.23 39.97
C VAL A 1033 29.26 12.34 39.45
N ASP A 1034 30.57 12.14 39.51
CA ASP A 1034 31.54 13.07 38.93
C ASP A 1034 31.39 13.11 37.40
N GLY A 1035 31.10 14.29 36.86
CA GLY A 1035 30.83 14.54 35.44
C GLY A 1035 32.08 14.77 34.59
N SER A 1036 33.27 14.49 35.12
CA SER A 1036 34.58 14.67 34.46
C SER A 1036 35.12 13.38 33.83
N ARG A 1037 34.32 12.30 33.74
CA ARG A 1037 34.70 11.02 33.13
C ARG A 1037 33.62 10.52 32.19
#